data_AF-A0A3P3Z2P6-F1
#
_entry.id   AF-A0A3P3Z2P6-F1
#
_cell.length_a   1.000
_cell.length_b   1.000
_cell.length_c   1.000
_cell.angle_alpha   90.00
_cell.angle_beta   90.00
_cell.angle_gamma   90.00
#
_symmetry.space_group_name_H-M   'P 1'
#
loop_
_entity.id
_entity.type
_entity.pdbx_description
1 polymer ?
#
loop_
_entity_poly.entity_id
_entity_poly.type
_entity_poly.pdbx_seq_one_letter_code
_entity_poly.pdbx_strand_id
1 'polypeptide(L)'
;MRTVIQNAVDGSGLDFAAFNPAMLNATQATGQGILDRELLNYTVDVITGPLLRSIDVNGTLVISPVFNRPSIVVPKSNYLFLMPTLEQEMYVLYSRMAVVTAVTSISAGVNLVLHEYSSASVRDITALGVKTAATFNLPDPSTAGISPGASVATSLAPDKINFVLGITEDDVGVIASFLVANPSAIAVISFCDLAHSYDSLVAAFSVMPTSVQARLMSFTSLPLWSDTSESALEASPLMRLFTTIFPDPASHTPSLLRNFLSIAFIQAVAYEKGGVVNSTSLQERVYTHGTINAHSMSLGPFQWSCTTTASGDDCIYENYGAQSIVMLSVQRMLDPRVPPLTAPMTPSLVYRPRVASSALTPAERNGIIAGVVLLVVASIAAVGLLLYCCMDNRDNDAAPKDGDEPVTLVFTDIESSTALWAALPQLMADAIVAHHRVIRQLIAKHGCYEVKTIGDSFMIACKSAHSAVRLACEIQTKLLGHDWGTVSIDAAYREFELARADADDDYVPPTARLSEEEYAAVWCGLRVRVGVHTGLCDIRYDEVTKGYDYYGDTPNMAARTEAVANGGQVVATETAWWALSNEERAGAAHTAMGRQGLRGVPFAVEMFQMDAVPGRRHAALRTEIEAILPDETATETASSAAGALLSSVGTMSGPAAGIALVLTSCFAPYPVAQRVRELQPLLSKWGVGAPPRSRAVSEEDYWQGLMNRLALRIATVSQARQRMGNGGAVVAGDMPDVGAGGALNPLVGGGGCGAGGAAPRPSGMTAPPRSEEPSAMRESRLFRRAPLGVLPASRAPASKKESCSASTIGWRDDVMPFTGPASRRASEERNARRASGSMSDEVIVVRMPRGLGWPRHPNMVEPCSGHAGGEASLE
;
A
#
# COMPACT_ATOMS: atom_id res chain seq x y z
N MET A 1 -43.67 11.12 41.24
CA MET A 1 -43.42 12.55 41.54
C MET A 1 -44.65 13.24 42.12
N ARG A 2 -45.87 12.99 41.59
CA ARG A 2 -47.14 13.43 42.22
C ARG A 2 -47.24 13.13 43.71
N THR A 3 -47.03 11.86 44.06
CA THR A 3 -47.02 11.37 45.44
C THR A 3 -45.96 12.04 46.31
N VAL A 4 -44.82 12.42 45.72
CA VAL A 4 -43.75 13.14 46.43
C VAL A 4 -44.20 14.52 46.87
N ILE A 5 -44.78 15.26 45.95
CA ILE A 5 -45.22 16.63 46.19
C ILE A 5 -46.40 16.62 47.17
N GLN A 6 -47.36 15.70 47.01
CA GLN A 6 -48.50 15.59 47.91
C GLN A 6 -48.07 15.25 49.35
N ASN A 7 -47.30 14.17 49.54
CA ASN A 7 -46.90 13.73 50.89
C ASN A 7 -45.94 14.70 51.57
N ALA A 8 -45.11 15.40 50.80
CA ALA A 8 -44.18 16.37 51.36
C ALA A 8 -44.82 17.76 51.62
N VAL A 9 -46.01 18.04 51.09
CA VAL A 9 -46.85 19.16 51.53
C VAL A 9 -47.55 18.82 52.85
N ASP A 10 -47.92 17.55 53.05
CA ASP A 10 -48.60 17.07 54.26
C ASP A 10 -47.63 16.82 55.44
N GLY A 11 -46.37 16.46 55.17
CA GLY A 11 -45.30 16.30 56.16
C GLY A 11 -44.32 17.47 56.17
N SER A 12 -44.06 18.08 57.32
CA SER A 12 -43.28 19.33 57.50
C SER A 12 -41.77 19.26 57.16
N GLY A 13 -41.32 18.41 56.24
CA GLY A 13 -39.91 18.08 55.99
C GLY A 13 -39.24 18.76 54.79
N LEU A 14 -40.01 19.26 53.82
CA LEU A 14 -39.51 20.00 52.66
C LEU A 14 -40.34 21.29 52.51
N ASP A 15 -39.68 22.45 52.43
CA ASP A 15 -40.39 23.73 52.25
C ASP A 15 -40.86 23.90 50.78
N PHE A 16 -42.00 23.27 50.48
CA PHE A 16 -42.68 23.36 49.19
C PHE A 16 -43.45 24.66 48.98
N ALA A 17 -43.58 25.52 50.00
CA ALA A 17 -44.38 26.74 49.89
C ALA A 17 -43.83 27.72 48.83
N ALA A 18 -42.56 27.61 48.42
CA ALA A 18 -42.00 28.43 47.34
C ALA A 18 -42.03 27.80 45.94
N PHE A 19 -42.67 26.65 45.73
CA PHE A 19 -42.86 26.07 44.40
C PHE A 19 -44.33 25.76 44.17
N ASN A 20 -44.86 26.15 43.00
CA ASN A 20 -46.20 25.82 42.54
C ASN A 20 -46.13 24.81 41.38
N PRO A 21 -45.97 23.50 41.67
CA PRO A 21 -45.88 22.48 40.65
C PRO A 21 -47.24 22.20 40.01
N ALA A 22 -47.27 22.19 38.68
CA ALA A 22 -48.37 21.68 37.88
C ALA A 22 -48.01 20.31 37.31
N MET A 23 -48.98 19.39 37.31
CA MET A 23 -48.81 18.05 36.76
C MET A 23 -49.64 17.94 35.51
N LEU A 24 -49.01 17.59 34.40
CA LEU A 24 -49.62 17.46 33.10
C LEU A 24 -49.76 15.98 32.79
N ASN A 25 -51.00 15.51 32.73
CA ASN A 25 -51.29 14.18 32.22
C ASN A 25 -51.24 14.23 30.69
N ALA A 26 -50.12 13.82 30.12
CA ALA A 26 -49.79 14.03 28.72
C ALA A 26 -49.51 12.69 28.02
N THR A 27 -50.49 12.16 27.30
CA THR A 27 -50.25 11.02 26.40
C THR A 27 -49.30 11.40 25.26
N GLN A 28 -48.65 10.39 24.66
CA GLN A 28 -47.68 10.57 23.57
C GLN A 28 -48.14 11.47 22.41
N ALA A 29 -49.45 11.51 22.12
CA ALA A 29 -50.04 12.26 21.00
C ALA A 29 -50.47 13.71 21.34
N THR A 30 -50.55 14.07 22.63
CA THR A 30 -51.07 15.39 23.07
C THR A 30 -50.06 16.22 23.85
N GLY A 31 -48.88 15.65 24.17
CA GLY A 31 -47.90 16.28 25.05
C GLY A 31 -47.43 17.67 24.63
N GLN A 32 -47.13 17.90 23.35
CA GLN A 32 -46.71 19.23 22.87
C GLN A 32 -47.79 20.29 23.08
N GLY A 33 -49.03 20.00 22.68
CA GLY A 33 -50.14 20.97 22.80
C GLY A 33 -50.53 21.27 24.25
N ILE A 34 -50.29 20.34 25.18
CA ILE A 34 -50.49 20.56 26.62
C ILE A 34 -49.35 21.43 27.19
N LEU A 35 -48.10 21.14 26.81
CA LEU A 35 -46.95 21.93 27.23
C LEU A 35 -47.02 23.36 26.68
N ASP A 36 -47.37 23.54 25.40
CA ASP A 36 -47.53 24.86 24.77
C ASP A 36 -48.59 25.70 25.50
N ARG A 37 -49.72 25.08 25.89
CA ARG A 37 -50.78 25.76 26.65
C ARG A 37 -50.29 26.25 28.02
N GLU A 38 -49.46 25.46 28.68
CA GLU A 38 -48.87 25.81 29.97
C GLU A 38 -47.85 26.94 29.84
N LEU A 39 -46.96 26.86 28.85
CA LEU A 39 -45.98 27.90 28.54
C LEU A 39 -46.64 29.22 28.12
N LEU A 40 -47.85 29.18 27.54
CA LEU A 40 -48.64 30.36 27.20
C LEU A 40 -49.31 30.99 28.43
N ASN A 41 -49.83 30.18 29.35
CA ASN A 41 -50.64 30.66 30.48
C ASN A 41 -49.82 30.99 31.74
N TYR A 42 -48.65 30.38 31.91
CA TYR A 42 -47.85 30.47 33.13
C TYR A 42 -46.35 30.64 32.82
N THR A 43 -45.61 31.24 33.76
CA THR A 43 -44.15 31.23 33.74
C THR A 43 -43.65 29.91 34.29
N VAL A 44 -43.03 29.10 33.42
CA VAL A 44 -42.45 27.80 33.76
C VAL A 44 -40.95 27.95 33.91
N ASP A 45 -40.42 27.50 35.04
CA ASP A 45 -38.99 27.60 35.32
C ASP A 45 -38.25 26.27 35.08
N VAL A 46 -38.88 25.15 35.41
CA VAL A 46 -38.29 23.81 35.31
C VAL A 46 -39.32 22.80 34.82
N ILE A 47 -38.91 21.91 33.93
CA ILE A 47 -39.65 20.73 33.50
C ILE A 47 -38.92 19.48 33.99
N THR A 48 -39.64 18.54 34.60
CA THR A 48 -39.09 17.27 35.10
C THR A 48 -40.10 16.13 34.89
N GLY A 49 -39.60 14.90 34.72
CA GLY A 49 -40.41 13.70 34.55
C GLY A 49 -40.26 13.02 33.19
N PRO A 50 -41.19 12.10 32.84
CA PRO A 50 -41.27 11.47 31.52
C PRO A 50 -41.37 12.52 30.41
N LEU A 51 -40.47 12.47 29.43
CA LEU A 51 -40.46 13.39 28.30
C LEU A 51 -40.15 12.62 27.03
N LEU A 52 -40.93 12.89 25.98
CA LEU A 52 -40.55 12.46 24.64
C LEU A 52 -39.42 13.36 24.14
N ARG A 53 -38.44 12.73 23.50
CA ARG A 53 -37.31 13.45 22.89
C ARG A 53 -37.75 14.43 21.79
N SER A 54 -38.91 14.20 21.18
CA SER A 54 -39.51 15.05 20.14
C SER A 54 -40.24 16.28 20.67
N ILE A 55 -40.47 16.38 21.99
CA ILE A 55 -41.13 17.56 22.56
C ILE A 55 -40.17 18.74 22.52
N ASP A 56 -40.62 19.84 21.93
CA ASP A 56 -39.95 21.12 22.00
C ASP A 56 -40.30 21.81 23.32
N VAL A 57 -39.27 22.04 24.13
CA VAL A 57 -39.38 22.68 25.46
C VAL A 57 -39.06 24.18 25.40
N ASN A 58 -38.87 24.76 24.21
CA ASN A 58 -38.67 26.19 23.98
C ASN A 58 -37.56 26.81 24.85
N GLY A 59 -36.44 26.10 25.01
CA GLY A 59 -35.31 26.54 25.83
C GLY A 59 -35.51 26.46 27.36
N THR A 60 -36.65 25.96 27.83
CA THR A 60 -36.93 25.79 29.27
C THR A 60 -36.00 24.75 29.89
N LEU A 61 -35.54 24.98 31.13
CA LEU A 61 -34.66 24.07 31.84
C LEU A 61 -35.36 22.73 32.13
N VAL A 62 -34.75 21.64 31.69
CA VAL A 62 -35.21 20.26 31.89
C VAL A 62 -34.26 19.55 32.85
N ILE A 63 -34.79 19.02 33.95
CA ILE A 63 -33.98 18.35 34.97
C ILE A 63 -34.33 16.86 35.03
N SER A 64 -33.29 16.03 34.97
CA SER A 64 -33.35 14.57 35.00
C SER A 64 -34.46 14.00 34.09
N PRO A 65 -34.44 14.32 32.78
CA PRO A 65 -35.46 13.85 31.84
C PRO A 65 -35.52 12.32 31.84
N VAL A 66 -36.73 11.78 31.70
CA VAL A 66 -36.95 10.34 31.59
C VAL A 66 -37.48 10.07 30.20
N PHE A 67 -36.63 9.54 29.34
CA PHE A 67 -37.04 9.18 27.99
C PHE A 67 -37.73 7.81 27.98
N ASN A 68 -38.64 7.59 27.03
CA ASN A 68 -39.31 6.29 26.88
C ASN A 68 -38.34 5.14 26.59
N ARG A 69 -37.14 5.44 26.09
CA ARG A 69 -36.08 4.48 25.85
C ARG A 69 -34.72 5.08 26.23
N PRO A 70 -33.78 4.28 26.74
CA PRO A 70 -32.40 4.71 26.95
C PRO A 70 -31.78 5.21 25.64
N SER A 71 -31.11 6.35 25.68
CA SER A 71 -30.49 6.94 24.49
C SER A 71 -29.21 7.68 24.84
N ILE A 72 -28.34 7.84 23.84
CA ILE A 72 -27.16 8.71 23.91
C ILE A 72 -27.62 10.13 24.23
N VAL A 73 -26.90 10.78 25.14
CA VAL A 73 -27.11 12.15 25.58
C VAL A 73 -26.96 13.08 24.38
N VAL A 74 -27.98 13.93 24.18
CA VAL A 74 -27.88 15.06 23.27
C VAL A 74 -27.38 16.25 24.07
N PRO A 75 -26.29 16.92 23.65
CA PRO A 75 -25.81 18.12 24.31
C PRO A 75 -26.77 19.28 24.01
N LYS A 76 -27.85 19.38 24.77
CA LYS A 76 -28.74 20.53 24.81
C LYS A 76 -28.44 21.34 26.06
N SER A 77 -28.22 22.64 25.91
CA SER A 77 -27.84 23.56 27.01
C SER A 77 -28.81 23.51 28.18
N ASN A 78 -30.10 23.35 27.88
CA ASN A 78 -31.19 23.35 28.83
C ASN A 78 -31.52 21.96 29.41
N TYR A 79 -30.71 20.91 29.18
CA TYR A 79 -30.95 19.56 29.71
C TYR A 79 -29.91 19.18 30.77
N LEU A 80 -30.38 18.95 32.00
CA LEU A 80 -29.58 18.49 33.12
C LEU A 80 -29.88 17.01 33.42
N PHE A 81 -28.84 16.20 33.60
CA PHE A 81 -28.91 14.75 33.77
C PHE A 81 -28.36 14.44 35.16
N LEU A 82 -29.23 14.07 36.09
CA LEU A 82 -28.82 13.77 37.47
C LEU A 82 -28.49 12.28 37.67
N MET A 83 -29.01 11.43 36.78
CA MET A 83 -28.87 9.98 36.81
C MET A 83 -27.77 9.51 35.86
N PRO A 84 -27.24 8.29 36.04
CA PRO A 84 -26.26 7.70 35.13
C PRO A 84 -26.76 7.79 33.68
N THR A 85 -25.94 8.35 32.80
CA THR A 85 -26.25 8.38 31.36
C THR A 85 -25.87 7.05 30.72
N LEU A 86 -26.41 6.73 29.54
CA LEU A 86 -26.10 5.47 28.85
C LEU A 86 -24.59 5.33 28.58
N GLU A 87 -23.91 6.43 28.24
CA GLU A 87 -22.47 6.49 28.08
C GLU A 87 -21.74 6.12 29.37
N GLN A 88 -22.17 6.68 30.51
CA GLN A 88 -21.57 6.39 31.81
C GLN A 88 -21.80 4.94 32.22
N GLU A 89 -23.00 4.41 32.01
CA GLU A 89 -23.35 3.02 32.31
C GLU A 89 -22.48 2.04 31.49
N MET A 90 -22.38 2.26 30.17
CA MET A 90 -21.50 1.47 29.30
C MET A 90 -20.03 1.60 29.73
N TYR A 91 -19.57 2.81 30.04
CA TYR A 91 -18.19 3.03 30.48
C TYR A 91 -17.89 2.32 31.80
N VAL A 92 -18.79 2.38 32.77
CA VAL A 92 -18.68 1.68 34.05
C VAL A 92 -18.60 0.17 33.81
N LEU A 93 -19.50 -0.39 32.98
CA LEU A 93 -19.51 -1.81 32.64
C LEU A 93 -18.16 -2.30 32.11
N TYR A 94 -17.63 -1.63 31.07
CA TYR A 94 -16.35 -2.02 30.46
C TYR A 94 -15.16 -1.76 31.41
N SER A 95 -15.17 -0.67 32.17
CA SER A 95 -14.10 -0.36 33.13
C SER A 95 -14.02 -1.38 34.28
N ARG A 96 -15.15 -1.98 34.66
CA ARG A 96 -15.27 -2.97 35.73
C ARG A 96 -15.39 -4.39 35.20
N MET A 97 -15.15 -4.62 33.92
CA MET A 97 -15.28 -5.93 33.29
C MET A 97 -14.51 -7.00 34.04
N ALA A 98 -13.26 -6.74 34.46
CA ALA A 98 -12.45 -7.69 35.22
C ALA A 98 -13.06 -8.08 36.58
N VAL A 99 -13.76 -7.16 37.25
CA VAL A 99 -14.46 -7.45 38.51
C VAL A 99 -15.71 -8.28 38.24
N VAL A 100 -16.48 -7.90 37.21
CA VAL A 100 -17.67 -8.64 36.80
C VAL A 100 -17.30 -10.08 36.43
N THR A 101 -16.27 -10.29 35.59
CA THR A 101 -15.83 -11.64 35.20
C THR A 101 -15.25 -12.42 36.37
N ALA A 102 -14.52 -11.79 37.30
CA ALA A 102 -13.99 -12.47 38.48
C ALA A 102 -15.09 -12.96 39.43
N VAL A 103 -16.16 -12.17 39.62
CA VAL A 103 -17.26 -12.53 40.51
C VAL A 103 -18.22 -13.53 39.85
N THR A 104 -18.41 -13.45 38.53
CA THR A 104 -19.45 -14.21 37.82
C THR A 104 -18.92 -15.42 37.05
N SER A 105 -17.60 -15.52 36.83
CA SER A 105 -16.96 -16.53 35.98
C SER A 105 -17.43 -16.55 34.51
N ILE A 106 -18.03 -15.46 34.02
CA ILE A 106 -18.56 -15.33 32.66
C ILE A 106 -17.55 -14.62 31.75
N SER A 107 -17.61 -14.90 30.44
CA SER A 107 -16.71 -14.31 29.45
C SER A 107 -16.83 -12.78 29.40
N ALA A 108 -15.75 -12.10 29.00
CA ALA A 108 -15.73 -10.64 28.85
C ALA A 108 -16.52 -10.12 27.61
N GLY A 109 -17.25 -10.99 26.91
CA GLY A 109 -18.03 -10.63 25.74
C GLY A 109 -19.33 -9.93 26.12
N VAL A 110 -19.58 -8.77 25.52
CA VAL A 110 -20.84 -8.03 25.68
C VAL A 110 -21.71 -8.22 24.44
N ASN A 111 -23.00 -8.46 24.66
CA ASN A 111 -24.03 -8.51 23.63
C ASN A 111 -25.04 -7.39 23.88
N LEU A 112 -25.08 -6.39 23.00
CA LEU A 112 -26.04 -5.29 23.04
C LEU A 112 -27.33 -5.73 22.37
N VAL A 113 -28.42 -5.74 23.13
CA VAL A 113 -29.76 -6.10 22.66
C VAL A 113 -30.64 -4.86 22.74
N LEU A 114 -31.02 -4.33 21.58
CA LEU A 114 -31.77 -3.08 21.46
C LEU A 114 -33.19 -3.39 21.00
N HIS A 115 -34.15 -3.33 21.92
CA HIS A 115 -35.55 -3.60 21.62
C HIS A 115 -36.24 -2.36 21.05
N GLU A 116 -36.87 -2.49 19.88
CA GLU A 116 -37.67 -1.44 19.25
C GLU A 116 -36.93 -0.11 18.99
N TYR A 117 -35.65 -0.21 18.62
CA TYR A 117 -34.84 0.95 18.19
C TYR A 117 -34.82 1.12 16.67
N SER A 118 -34.74 2.38 16.23
CA SER A 118 -34.48 2.69 14.82
C SER A 118 -33.09 2.20 14.40
N SER A 119 -32.89 1.88 13.13
CA SER A 119 -31.59 1.45 12.60
C SER A 119 -30.47 2.47 12.84
N ALA A 120 -30.80 3.77 12.77
CA ALA A 120 -29.86 4.84 13.10
C ALA A 120 -29.43 4.81 14.57
N SER A 121 -30.39 4.66 15.49
CA SER A 121 -30.11 4.58 16.93
C SER A 121 -29.30 3.33 17.29
N VAL A 122 -29.59 2.18 16.65
CA VAL A 122 -28.80 0.95 16.81
C VAL A 122 -27.35 1.20 16.41
N ARG A 123 -27.11 1.81 15.24
CA ARG A 123 -25.75 2.13 14.78
C ARG A 123 -25.02 3.05 15.76
N ASP A 124 -25.67 4.11 16.22
CA ASP A 124 -25.02 5.12 17.06
C ASP A 124 -24.67 4.55 18.45
N ILE A 125 -25.58 3.77 19.07
CA ILE A 125 -25.33 3.07 20.35
C ILE A 125 -24.27 1.98 20.19
N THR A 126 -24.27 1.26 19.07
CA THR A 126 -23.23 0.27 18.75
C THR A 126 -21.86 0.95 18.66
N ALA A 127 -21.78 2.09 17.96
CA ALA A 127 -20.53 2.85 17.83
C ALA A 127 -20.01 3.32 19.19
N LEU A 128 -20.90 3.76 20.09
CA LEU A 128 -20.55 4.07 21.47
C LEU A 128 -20.01 2.84 22.22
N GLY A 129 -20.65 1.68 22.07
CA GLY A 129 -20.20 0.42 22.64
C GLY A 129 -18.80 0.00 22.16
N VAL A 130 -18.56 0.08 20.85
CA VAL A 130 -17.25 -0.21 20.23
C VAL A 130 -16.18 0.78 20.72
N LYS A 131 -16.50 2.07 20.75
CA LYS A 131 -15.59 3.12 21.26
C LYS A 131 -15.22 2.89 22.73
N THR A 132 -16.19 2.46 23.54
CA THR A 132 -15.97 2.14 24.95
C THR A 132 -15.13 0.88 25.11
N ALA A 133 -15.44 -0.20 24.37
CA ALA A 133 -14.67 -1.44 24.37
C ALA A 133 -13.20 -1.22 23.98
N ALA A 134 -12.96 -0.41 22.94
CA ALA A 134 -11.62 -0.04 22.49
C ALA A 134 -10.80 0.68 23.58
N THR A 135 -11.44 1.55 24.35
CA THR A 135 -10.80 2.32 25.44
C THR A 135 -10.18 1.41 26.50
N PHE A 136 -10.82 0.27 26.77
CA PHE A 136 -10.38 -0.72 27.76
C PHE A 136 -9.70 -1.94 27.15
N ASN A 137 -9.43 -1.91 25.84
CA ASN A 137 -8.85 -3.02 25.09
C ASN A 137 -9.63 -4.34 25.23
N LEU A 138 -10.96 -4.26 25.31
CA LEU A 138 -11.87 -5.41 25.43
C LEU A 138 -12.50 -5.75 24.07
N PRO A 139 -13.04 -6.97 23.86
CA PRO A 139 -13.68 -7.34 22.59
C PRO A 139 -14.84 -6.41 22.24
N ASP A 140 -15.04 -6.18 20.94
CA ASP A 140 -16.17 -5.38 20.47
C ASP A 140 -17.51 -6.08 20.79
N PRO A 141 -18.57 -5.33 21.13
CA PRO A 141 -19.85 -5.92 21.44
C PRO A 141 -20.52 -6.54 20.21
N SER A 142 -21.16 -7.71 20.37
CA SER A 142 -22.17 -8.14 19.39
C SER A 142 -23.43 -7.30 19.56
N THR A 143 -24.15 -7.01 18.48
CA THR A 143 -25.34 -6.15 18.54
C THR A 143 -26.51 -6.81 17.82
N ALA A 144 -27.68 -6.81 18.47
CA ALA A 144 -28.95 -7.25 17.90
C ALA A 144 -30.00 -6.13 18.07
N GLY A 145 -30.55 -5.64 16.96
CA GLY A 145 -31.72 -4.77 16.96
C GLY A 145 -32.99 -5.60 16.77
N ILE A 146 -33.97 -5.44 17.65
CA ILE A 146 -35.21 -6.22 17.64
C ILE A 146 -36.34 -5.35 17.11
N SER A 147 -37.06 -5.86 16.11
CA SER A 147 -38.23 -5.20 15.53
C SER A 147 -39.43 -5.17 16.51
N PRO A 148 -40.35 -4.20 16.36
CA PRO A 148 -41.56 -4.15 17.18
C PRO A 148 -42.35 -5.46 17.18
N GLY A 149 -42.77 -5.89 18.37
CA GLY A 149 -43.54 -7.13 18.58
C GLY A 149 -42.74 -8.44 18.49
N ALA A 150 -41.43 -8.38 18.26
CA ALA A 150 -40.55 -9.56 18.37
C ALA A 150 -40.01 -9.73 19.81
N SER A 151 -39.82 -10.98 20.23
CA SER A 151 -39.31 -11.29 21.57
C SER A 151 -37.79 -11.11 21.66
N VAL A 152 -37.30 -10.65 22.82
CA VAL A 152 -35.86 -10.62 23.14
C VAL A 152 -35.20 -12.00 23.17
N ALA A 153 -35.96 -13.09 23.35
CA ALA A 153 -35.43 -14.43 23.58
C ALA A 153 -34.40 -14.90 22.54
N THR A 154 -34.64 -14.60 21.26
CA THR A 154 -33.80 -15.04 20.14
C THR A 154 -32.49 -14.27 20.01
N SER A 155 -32.38 -13.12 20.68
CA SER A 155 -31.23 -12.21 20.58
C SER A 155 -30.32 -12.26 21.81
N LEU A 156 -30.72 -12.97 22.87
CA LEU A 156 -29.91 -13.17 24.08
C LEU A 156 -28.86 -14.26 23.85
N ALA A 157 -27.62 -13.97 24.21
CA ALA A 157 -26.47 -14.86 24.09
C ALA A 157 -26.24 -15.65 25.40
N PRO A 158 -26.09 -16.98 25.35
CA PRO A 158 -26.09 -17.85 26.54
C PRO A 158 -24.79 -17.83 27.36
N ASP A 159 -23.72 -17.25 26.83
CA ASP A 159 -22.35 -17.29 27.38
C ASP A 159 -21.71 -15.89 27.51
N LYS A 160 -22.53 -14.84 27.47
CA LYS A 160 -22.11 -13.43 27.43
C LYS A 160 -22.89 -12.58 28.43
N ILE A 161 -22.40 -11.36 28.62
CA ILE A 161 -23.12 -10.27 29.28
C ILE A 161 -24.08 -9.66 28.27
N ASN A 162 -25.39 -9.88 28.45
CA ASN A 162 -26.43 -9.30 27.62
C ASN A 162 -26.83 -7.94 28.18
N PHE A 163 -26.40 -6.85 27.55
CA PHE A 163 -26.87 -5.52 27.89
C PHE A 163 -28.11 -5.22 27.06
N VAL A 164 -29.28 -5.31 27.70
CA VAL A 164 -30.59 -5.13 27.08
C VAL A 164 -31.08 -3.70 27.35
N LEU A 165 -31.48 -3.01 26.28
CA LEU A 165 -31.98 -1.64 26.32
C LEU A 165 -33.42 -1.59 25.80
N GLY A 166 -34.26 -0.80 26.46
CA GLY A 166 -35.65 -0.58 26.06
C GLY A 166 -36.57 -1.76 26.37
N ILE A 167 -36.38 -2.38 27.54
CA ILE A 167 -37.15 -3.56 27.96
C ILE A 167 -38.63 -3.22 28.14
N THR A 168 -39.49 -4.15 27.77
CA THR A 168 -40.94 -4.09 28.04
C THR A 168 -41.31 -5.01 29.20
N GLU A 169 -42.55 -4.92 29.71
CA GLU A 169 -43.04 -5.82 30.77
C GLU A 169 -43.01 -7.29 30.31
N ASP A 170 -43.33 -7.55 29.05
CA ASP A 170 -43.32 -8.89 28.46
C ASP A 170 -41.90 -9.49 28.42
N ASP A 171 -40.89 -8.65 28.25
CA ASP A 171 -39.48 -9.09 28.20
C ASP A 171 -38.95 -9.55 29.55
N VAL A 172 -39.50 -9.03 30.67
CA VAL A 172 -39.04 -9.37 32.02
C VAL A 172 -39.14 -10.88 32.28
N GLY A 173 -40.28 -11.48 31.95
CA GLY A 173 -40.50 -12.92 32.10
C GLY A 173 -39.61 -13.76 31.20
N VAL A 174 -39.33 -13.27 29.99
CA VAL A 174 -38.43 -13.91 29.02
C VAL A 174 -36.99 -13.89 29.54
N ILE A 175 -36.51 -12.74 30.04
CA ILE A 175 -35.16 -12.61 30.60
C ILE A 175 -35.00 -13.52 31.82
N ALA A 176 -35.98 -13.57 32.72
CA ALA A 176 -35.94 -14.44 33.89
C ALA A 176 -35.85 -15.93 33.48
N SER A 177 -36.70 -16.36 32.55
CA SER A 177 -36.69 -17.74 32.04
C SER A 177 -35.38 -18.08 31.33
N PHE A 178 -34.83 -17.14 30.57
CA PHE A 178 -33.55 -17.28 29.88
C PHE A 178 -32.39 -17.44 30.85
N LEU A 179 -32.33 -16.65 31.92
CA LEU A 179 -31.29 -16.76 32.94
C LEU A 179 -31.39 -18.09 33.70
N VAL A 180 -32.60 -18.59 33.97
CA VAL A 180 -32.78 -19.93 34.56
C VAL A 180 -32.21 -21.02 33.65
N ALA A 181 -32.47 -20.95 32.35
CA ALA A 181 -31.98 -21.93 31.38
C ALA A 181 -30.46 -21.85 31.13
N ASN A 182 -29.86 -20.66 31.26
CA ASN A 182 -28.47 -20.39 30.90
C ASN A 182 -27.68 -19.87 32.11
N PRO A 183 -26.98 -20.74 32.87
CA PRO A 183 -26.26 -20.33 34.08
C PRO A 183 -25.04 -19.44 33.78
N SER A 184 -24.48 -19.52 32.56
CA SER A 184 -23.32 -18.75 32.11
C SER A 184 -23.66 -17.41 31.46
N ALA A 185 -24.91 -16.96 31.56
CA ALA A 185 -25.35 -15.67 31.05
C ALA A 185 -25.62 -14.66 32.17
N ILE A 186 -25.32 -13.39 31.90
CA ILE A 186 -25.74 -12.22 32.70
C ILE A 186 -26.66 -11.37 31.85
N ALA A 187 -27.65 -10.75 32.49
CA ALA A 187 -28.44 -9.67 31.91
C ALA A 187 -28.11 -8.37 32.63
N VAL A 188 -27.82 -7.32 31.87
CA VAL A 188 -27.63 -5.95 32.36
C VAL A 188 -28.71 -5.10 31.71
N ILE A 189 -29.40 -4.28 32.51
CA ILE A 189 -30.37 -3.31 32.03
C ILE A 189 -29.91 -1.90 32.42
N SER A 190 -30.37 -0.89 31.69
CA SER A 190 -30.05 0.49 32.04
C SER A 190 -30.78 0.94 33.31
N PHE A 191 -30.31 2.00 33.97
CA PHE A 191 -31.05 2.57 35.10
C PHE A 191 -32.44 3.09 34.67
N CYS A 192 -32.55 3.59 33.44
CA CYS A 192 -33.82 4.05 32.90
C CYS A 192 -34.84 2.91 32.79
N ASP A 193 -34.40 1.76 32.25
CA ASP A 193 -35.21 0.55 32.12
C ASP A 193 -35.59 -0.01 33.50
N LEU A 194 -34.63 -0.03 34.44
CA LEU A 194 -34.87 -0.41 35.83
C LEU A 194 -35.95 0.46 36.47
N ALA A 195 -35.85 1.78 36.31
CA ALA A 195 -36.80 2.72 36.91
C ALA A 195 -38.21 2.61 36.30
N HIS A 196 -38.32 2.19 35.03
CA HIS A 196 -39.60 2.02 34.35
C HIS A 196 -40.28 0.70 34.72
N SER A 197 -39.53 -0.40 34.70
CA SER A 197 -40.07 -1.76 34.86
C SER A 197 -39.77 -2.38 36.24
N TYR A 198 -39.47 -1.56 37.26
CA TYR A 198 -39.03 -2.01 38.59
C TYR A 198 -39.98 -3.00 39.25
N ASP A 199 -41.28 -2.68 39.27
CA ASP A 199 -42.29 -3.50 39.96
C ASP A 199 -42.41 -4.88 39.31
N SER A 200 -42.43 -4.92 37.97
CA SER A 200 -42.45 -6.15 37.18
C SER A 200 -41.16 -6.98 37.37
N LEU A 201 -39.99 -6.32 37.43
CA LEU A 201 -38.71 -6.98 37.70
C LEU A 201 -38.68 -7.59 39.10
N VAL A 202 -39.09 -6.85 40.13
CA VAL A 202 -39.14 -7.35 41.52
C VAL A 202 -40.15 -8.49 41.64
N ALA A 203 -41.34 -8.36 41.06
CA ALA A 203 -42.36 -9.40 41.07
C ALA A 203 -41.84 -10.70 40.41
N ALA A 204 -41.18 -10.60 39.26
CA ALA A 204 -40.65 -11.77 38.55
C ALA A 204 -39.44 -12.41 39.24
N PHE A 205 -38.51 -11.61 39.78
CA PHE A 205 -37.25 -12.13 40.33
C PHE A 205 -37.32 -12.47 41.83
N SER A 206 -38.27 -11.93 42.59
CA SER A 206 -38.45 -12.26 44.02
C SER A 206 -38.72 -13.74 44.27
N VAL A 207 -39.36 -14.42 43.32
CA VAL A 207 -39.66 -15.86 43.38
C VAL A 207 -38.56 -16.75 42.78
N MET A 208 -37.52 -16.16 42.19
CA MET A 208 -36.41 -16.88 41.54
C MET A 208 -35.29 -17.22 42.53
N PRO A 209 -34.45 -18.23 42.23
CA PRO A 209 -33.26 -18.54 43.04
C PRO A 209 -32.30 -17.34 43.15
N THR A 210 -31.61 -17.20 44.28
CA THR A 210 -30.63 -16.12 44.50
C THR A 210 -29.52 -16.09 43.45
N SER A 211 -29.12 -17.25 42.92
CA SER A 211 -28.15 -17.35 41.81
C SER A 211 -28.64 -16.76 40.48
N VAL A 212 -29.96 -16.69 40.27
CA VAL A 212 -30.59 -16.04 39.11
C VAL A 212 -30.73 -14.55 39.39
N GLN A 213 -31.18 -14.17 40.59
CA GLN A 213 -31.28 -12.77 41.03
C GLN A 213 -29.92 -12.04 40.97
N ALA A 214 -28.82 -12.74 41.25
CA ALA A 214 -27.47 -12.19 41.20
C ALA A 214 -27.01 -11.81 39.79
N ARG A 215 -27.59 -12.45 38.75
CA ARG A 215 -27.17 -12.33 37.35
C ARG A 215 -28.00 -11.35 36.52
N LEU A 216 -29.03 -10.75 37.10
CA LEU A 216 -29.66 -9.56 36.55
C LEU A 216 -29.10 -8.33 37.27
N MET A 217 -28.52 -7.41 36.51
CA MET A 217 -27.78 -6.25 37.04
C MET A 217 -28.26 -4.93 36.43
N SER A 218 -28.05 -3.84 37.14
CA SER A 218 -28.30 -2.48 36.68
C SER A 218 -27.32 -1.50 37.33
N PHE A 219 -27.33 -0.25 36.88
CA PHE A 219 -26.52 0.83 37.42
C PHE A 219 -27.38 1.75 38.30
N THR A 220 -26.78 2.41 39.28
CA THR A 220 -27.40 3.55 39.96
C THR A 220 -26.35 4.43 40.63
N SER A 221 -26.67 5.69 40.86
CA SER A 221 -25.96 6.58 41.78
C SER A 221 -26.75 6.84 43.07
N LEU A 222 -27.97 6.30 43.18
CA LEU A 222 -28.83 6.49 44.33
C LEU A 222 -28.39 5.58 45.48
N PRO A 223 -28.60 6.02 46.74
CA PRO A 223 -28.55 5.10 47.87
C PRO A 223 -29.59 3.98 47.66
N LEU A 224 -29.32 2.80 48.22
CA LEU A 224 -30.18 1.63 48.03
C LEU A 224 -31.55 1.89 48.66
N TRP A 225 -32.58 2.02 47.83
CA TRP A 225 -33.94 2.37 48.26
C TRP A 225 -34.61 1.30 49.12
N SER A 226 -34.17 0.04 49.05
CA SER A 226 -34.69 -1.03 49.89
C SER A 226 -34.01 -1.14 51.27
N ASP A 227 -32.91 -0.40 51.51
CA ASP A 227 -32.18 -0.44 52.78
C ASP A 227 -32.70 0.62 53.76
N THR A 228 -33.52 0.17 54.71
CA THR A 228 -34.09 1.01 55.78
C THR A 228 -33.36 0.82 57.11
N SER A 229 -32.18 0.20 57.11
CA SER A 229 -31.38 0.01 58.33
C SER A 229 -30.91 1.34 58.91
N GLU A 230 -30.78 1.41 60.24
CA GLU A 230 -30.34 2.63 60.94
C GLU A 230 -28.99 3.14 60.42
N SER A 231 -28.05 2.22 60.16
CA SER A 231 -26.76 2.55 59.54
C SER A 231 -26.86 3.19 58.15
N ALA A 232 -27.82 2.75 57.31
CA ALA A 232 -28.03 3.31 55.99
C ALA A 232 -28.67 4.70 56.05
N LEU A 233 -29.61 4.90 56.99
CA LEU A 233 -30.25 6.19 57.24
C LEU A 233 -29.30 7.20 57.91
N GLU A 234 -28.28 6.74 58.64
CA GLU A 234 -27.17 7.57 59.12
C GLU A 234 -26.20 7.95 58.02
N ALA A 235 -25.89 7.02 57.12
CA ALA A 235 -24.99 7.27 55.99
C ALA A 235 -25.58 8.23 54.94
N SER A 236 -26.92 8.27 54.78
CA SER A 236 -27.59 9.11 53.79
C SER A 236 -28.71 9.97 54.39
N PRO A 237 -28.48 11.29 54.55
CA PRO A 237 -29.53 12.23 54.94
C PRO A 237 -30.71 12.27 53.96
N LEU A 238 -30.45 12.05 52.66
CA LEU A 238 -31.49 11.94 51.64
C LEU A 238 -32.41 10.76 51.92
N MET A 239 -31.85 9.58 52.22
CA MET A 239 -32.65 8.38 52.51
C MET A 239 -33.46 8.55 53.79
N ARG A 240 -32.88 9.14 54.84
CA ARG A 240 -33.60 9.46 56.08
C ARG A 240 -34.83 10.34 55.84
N LEU A 241 -34.68 11.39 55.03
CA LEU A 241 -35.78 12.28 54.70
C LEU A 241 -36.83 11.56 53.83
N PHE A 242 -36.37 10.76 52.87
CA PHE A 242 -37.22 9.96 52.00
C PHE A 242 -38.10 8.98 52.79
N THR A 243 -37.52 8.20 53.71
CA THR A 243 -38.29 7.25 54.55
C THR A 243 -39.20 7.94 55.56
N THR A 244 -38.91 9.19 55.94
CA THR A 244 -39.78 9.98 56.81
C THR A 244 -41.04 10.45 56.07
N ILE A 245 -40.90 10.87 54.80
CA ILE A 245 -42.00 11.31 53.95
C ILE A 245 -42.79 10.12 53.40
N PHE A 246 -42.10 9.01 53.15
CA PHE A 246 -42.65 7.75 52.64
C PHE A 246 -42.39 6.63 53.64
N PRO A 247 -43.22 6.49 54.68
CA PRO A 247 -43.00 5.47 55.71
C PRO A 247 -43.26 4.04 55.25
N ASP A 248 -44.06 3.85 54.19
CA ASP A 248 -44.39 2.53 53.65
C ASP A 248 -43.23 1.98 52.77
N PRO A 249 -42.59 0.86 53.14
CA PRO A 249 -41.52 0.25 52.34
C PRO A 249 -41.95 -0.18 50.94
N ALA A 250 -43.23 -0.50 50.73
CA ALA A 250 -43.73 -0.88 49.40
C ALA A 250 -43.65 0.28 48.39
N SER A 251 -43.61 1.52 48.88
CA SER A 251 -43.45 2.72 48.06
C SER A 251 -42.00 3.04 47.69
N HIS A 252 -41.03 2.35 48.29
CA HIS A 252 -39.60 2.62 48.10
C HIS A 252 -39.11 2.06 46.77
N THR A 253 -39.27 2.86 45.71
CA THR A 253 -38.84 2.50 44.34
C THR A 253 -37.74 3.43 43.84
N PRO A 254 -36.88 2.97 42.90
CA PRO A 254 -35.83 3.81 42.32
C PRO A 254 -36.40 5.02 41.57
N SER A 255 -37.57 4.87 40.95
CA SER A 255 -38.24 5.96 40.24
C SER A 255 -38.76 7.02 41.20
N LEU A 256 -39.30 6.62 42.36
CA LEU A 256 -39.75 7.56 43.39
C LEU A 256 -38.59 8.29 44.05
N LEU A 257 -37.51 7.58 44.39
CA LEU A 257 -36.31 8.17 44.98
C LEU A 257 -35.58 9.12 44.01
N ARG A 258 -35.47 8.76 42.72
CA ARG A 258 -34.97 9.68 41.67
C ARG A 258 -35.80 10.96 41.61
N ASN A 259 -37.12 10.81 41.57
CA ASN A 259 -38.05 11.95 41.53
C ASN A 259 -37.86 12.85 42.76
N PHE A 260 -37.74 12.26 43.94
CA PHE A 260 -37.43 12.97 45.18
C PHE A 260 -36.11 13.74 45.10
N LEU A 261 -35.05 13.12 44.57
CA LEU A 261 -33.75 13.78 44.36
C LEU A 261 -33.85 14.95 43.39
N SER A 262 -34.63 14.85 42.31
CA SER A 262 -34.84 15.98 41.39
C SER A 262 -35.44 17.19 42.10
N ILE A 263 -36.37 16.99 43.03
CA ILE A 263 -36.93 18.09 43.83
C ILE A 263 -35.87 18.65 44.78
N ALA A 264 -35.16 17.79 45.51
CA ALA A 264 -34.11 18.21 46.42
C ALA A 264 -33.02 19.02 45.71
N PHE A 265 -32.66 18.64 44.47
CA PHE A 265 -31.75 19.40 43.62
C PHE A 265 -32.31 20.78 43.27
N ILE A 266 -33.57 20.85 42.82
CA ILE A 266 -34.23 22.13 42.49
C ILE A 266 -34.22 23.06 43.71
N GLN A 267 -34.53 22.54 44.90
CA GLN A 267 -34.49 23.31 46.15
C GLN A 267 -33.07 23.79 46.49
N ALA A 268 -32.07 22.90 46.38
CA ALA A 268 -30.67 23.25 46.65
C ALA A 268 -30.21 24.42 45.76
N VAL A 269 -30.53 24.39 44.46
CA VAL A 269 -30.17 25.47 43.52
C VAL A 269 -31.00 26.73 43.74
N ALA A 270 -32.28 26.60 44.09
CA ALA A 270 -33.18 27.75 44.24
C ALA A 270 -32.89 28.60 45.48
N TYR A 271 -32.53 27.98 46.60
CA TYR A 271 -32.43 28.64 47.92
C TYR A 271 -31.00 28.96 48.37
N GLU A 272 -29.99 28.66 47.57
CA GLU A 272 -28.63 29.13 47.84
C GLU A 272 -28.60 30.68 47.81
N LYS A 273 -28.05 31.30 48.88
CA LYS A 273 -28.06 32.75 49.22
C LYS A 273 -28.44 33.69 48.05
N GLY A 274 -29.70 34.09 47.91
CA GLY A 274 -30.05 35.12 46.90
C GLY A 274 -31.51 35.38 46.49
N GLY A 275 -32.52 34.62 46.93
CA GLY A 275 -33.94 34.88 46.61
C GLY A 275 -34.39 34.40 45.22
N VAL A 276 -35.71 34.32 44.99
CA VAL A 276 -36.42 33.60 43.90
C VAL A 276 -35.95 33.99 42.49
N VAL A 277 -35.71 32.98 41.64
CA VAL A 277 -34.98 33.13 40.37
C VAL A 277 -35.71 32.49 39.20
N ASN A 278 -35.64 33.16 38.04
CA ASN A 278 -36.18 32.76 36.73
C ASN A 278 -35.39 31.58 36.10
N SER A 279 -35.99 30.78 35.21
CA SER A 279 -35.34 29.63 34.53
C SER A 279 -33.92 29.86 34.00
N THR A 280 -33.67 30.94 33.27
CA THR A 280 -32.34 31.26 32.71
C THR A 280 -31.29 31.45 33.80
N SER A 281 -31.66 32.13 34.88
CA SER A 281 -30.80 32.34 36.02
C SER A 281 -30.65 31.10 36.93
N LEU A 282 -31.55 30.11 36.83
CA LEU A 282 -31.34 28.77 37.43
C LEU A 282 -30.29 27.99 36.65
N GLN A 283 -30.38 27.97 35.32
CA GLN A 283 -29.41 27.31 34.46
C GLN A 283 -28.01 27.91 34.66
N GLU A 284 -27.87 29.24 34.59
CA GLU A 284 -26.60 29.94 34.82
C GLU A 284 -26.00 29.60 36.19
N ARG A 285 -26.81 29.50 37.25
CA ARG A 285 -26.32 29.15 38.58
C ARG A 285 -25.78 27.72 38.66
N VAL A 286 -26.44 26.76 38.00
CA VAL A 286 -25.95 25.37 37.95
C VAL A 286 -24.58 25.30 37.30
N TYR A 287 -24.39 25.95 36.14
CA TYR A 287 -23.11 25.94 35.42
C TYR A 287 -22.04 26.84 36.07
N THR A 288 -22.43 27.82 36.90
CA THR A 288 -21.48 28.68 37.65
C THR A 288 -20.90 27.97 38.86
N HIS A 289 -21.72 27.26 39.65
CA HIS A 289 -21.27 26.54 40.84
C HIS A 289 -20.56 25.23 40.50
N GLY A 290 -20.89 24.66 39.34
CA GLY A 290 -20.26 23.47 38.79
C GLY A 290 -20.67 22.18 39.49
N THR A 291 -20.67 22.11 40.82
CA THR A 291 -21.14 20.94 41.58
C THR A 291 -22.17 21.37 42.60
N ILE A 292 -23.33 20.71 42.60
CA ILE A 292 -24.43 21.00 43.52
C ILE A 292 -24.55 19.87 44.54
N ASN A 293 -24.57 20.23 45.82
CA ASN A 293 -24.76 19.27 46.91
C ASN A 293 -26.22 19.27 47.37
N ALA A 294 -26.92 18.16 47.19
CA ALA A 294 -28.29 17.96 47.67
C ALA A 294 -28.31 16.84 48.71
N HIS A 295 -28.52 17.17 49.99
CA HIS A 295 -28.57 16.22 51.12
C HIS A 295 -27.43 15.17 51.12
N SER A 296 -26.19 15.65 50.97
CA SER A 296 -24.95 14.85 50.90
C SER A 296 -24.73 14.03 49.63
N MET A 297 -25.55 14.22 48.59
CA MET A 297 -25.23 13.77 47.24
C MET A 297 -24.62 14.90 46.42
N SER A 298 -23.43 14.66 45.87
CA SER A 298 -22.72 15.57 44.96
C SER A 298 -23.19 15.29 43.52
N LEU A 299 -23.76 16.30 42.87
CA LEU A 299 -24.31 16.24 41.51
C LEU A 299 -23.50 17.17 40.59
N GLY A 300 -23.09 16.66 39.42
CA GLY A 300 -22.22 17.36 38.47
C GLY A 300 -20.94 16.56 38.14
N PRO A 301 -19.86 17.19 37.64
CA PRO A 301 -19.73 18.61 37.37
C PRO A 301 -20.62 19.07 36.19
N PHE A 302 -21.04 20.33 36.23
CA PHE A 302 -21.71 21.06 35.17
C PHE A 302 -20.76 22.17 34.72
N GLN A 303 -20.34 22.16 33.45
CA GLN A 303 -19.38 23.13 32.93
C GLN A 303 -19.91 23.77 31.64
N TRP A 304 -19.43 24.96 31.31
CA TRP A 304 -19.75 25.63 30.07
C TRP A 304 -18.54 26.37 29.51
N SER A 305 -18.36 26.31 28.20
CA SER A 305 -17.30 27.02 27.48
C SER A 305 -17.91 27.80 26.33
N CYS A 306 -17.81 29.13 26.38
CA CYS A 306 -18.33 30.02 25.35
C CYS A 306 -17.22 30.52 24.42
N THR A 307 -17.50 30.53 23.13
CA THR A 307 -16.67 31.15 22.10
C THR A 307 -17.47 32.24 21.40
N THR A 308 -16.93 33.46 21.36
CA THR A 308 -17.59 34.60 20.71
C THR A 308 -17.50 34.45 19.20
N THR A 309 -18.64 34.33 18.53
CA THR A 309 -18.75 34.25 17.06
C THR A 309 -19.35 35.54 16.49
N ALA A 310 -19.25 35.75 15.18
CA ALA A 310 -19.82 36.93 14.51
C ALA A 310 -21.35 37.05 14.63
N SER A 311 -22.04 35.95 15.00
CA SER A 311 -23.49 35.88 15.25
C SER A 311 -23.87 35.92 16.73
N GLY A 312 -22.91 36.02 17.66
CA GLY A 312 -23.13 35.95 19.11
C GLY A 312 -22.23 34.94 19.81
N ASP A 313 -22.37 34.76 21.12
CA ASP A 313 -21.63 33.73 21.87
C ASP A 313 -22.19 32.33 21.57
N ASP A 314 -21.33 31.40 21.15
CA ASP A 314 -21.63 29.98 21.02
C ASP A 314 -21.06 29.24 22.24
N CYS A 315 -21.94 28.74 23.11
CA CYS A 315 -21.59 28.10 24.36
C CYS A 315 -21.83 26.60 24.32
N ILE A 316 -20.77 25.82 24.57
CA ILE A 316 -20.84 24.37 24.75
C ILE A 316 -21.08 24.11 26.24
N TYR A 317 -22.17 23.42 26.56
CA TYR A 317 -22.52 23.02 27.92
C TYR A 317 -22.19 21.55 28.13
N GLU A 318 -21.30 21.26 29.07
CA GLU A 318 -20.89 19.92 29.46
C GLU A 318 -21.63 19.51 30.73
N ASN A 319 -22.33 18.39 30.64
CA ASN A 319 -23.04 17.78 31.74
C ASN A 319 -22.50 16.38 31.92
N TYR A 320 -21.73 16.17 32.99
CA TYR A 320 -21.00 14.94 33.23
C TYR A 320 -21.86 13.83 33.86
N GLY A 321 -23.19 13.99 33.93
CA GLY A 321 -24.11 12.97 34.43
C GLY A 321 -24.00 12.72 35.93
N ALA A 322 -24.22 11.47 36.36
CA ALA A 322 -24.16 11.09 37.77
C ALA A 322 -22.73 10.83 38.26
N GLN A 323 -22.50 11.10 39.54
CA GLN A 323 -21.29 10.70 40.27
C GLN A 323 -21.55 9.42 41.08
N SER A 324 -20.47 8.77 41.54
CA SER A 324 -20.54 7.64 42.47
C SER A 324 -21.44 6.50 42.00
N ILE A 325 -21.35 6.17 40.71
CA ILE A 325 -22.13 5.12 40.05
C ILE A 325 -21.66 3.75 40.55
N VAL A 326 -22.62 2.90 40.91
CA VAL A 326 -22.40 1.51 41.32
C VAL A 326 -23.20 0.56 40.44
N MET A 327 -22.67 -0.65 40.25
CA MET A 327 -23.40 -1.79 39.69
C MET A 327 -24.10 -2.56 40.82
N LEU A 328 -25.40 -2.76 40.67
CA LEU A 328 -26.26 -3.49 41.60
C LEU A 328 -26.88 -4.70 40.92
N SER A 329 -26.90 -5.84 41.61
CA SER A 329 -27.72 -6.99 41.22
C SER A 329 -29.13 -6.85 41.78
N VAL A 330 -30.11 -7.48 41.13
CA VAL A 330 -31.48 -7.56 41.66
C VAL A 330 -31.49 -8.30 43.01
N GLN A 331 -30.58 -9.26 43.22
CA GLN A 331 -30.40 -9.89 44.53
C GLN A 331 -30.12 -8.85 45.64
N ARG A 332 -29.25 -7.86 45.40
CA ARG A 332 -28.98 -6.79 46.37
C ARG A 332 -30.18 -5.84 46.54
N MET A 333 -30.95 -5.63 45.48
CA MET A 333 -32.18 -4.82 45.57
C MET A 333 -33.21 -5.50 46.49
N LEU A 334 -33.28 -6.83 46.47
CA LEU A 334 -34.19 -7.63 47.32
C LEU A 334 -33.64 -7.87 48.73
N ASP A 335 -32.31 -8.02 48.87
CA ASP A 335 -31.61 -8.22 50.15
C ASP A 335 -30.46 -7.20 50.32
N PRO A 336 -30.67 -6.14 51.13
CA PRO A 336 -29.66 -5.10 51.39
C PRO A 336 -28.33 -5.61 51.95
N ARG A 337 -28.30 -6.81 52.55
CA ARG A 337 -27.09 -7.40 53.14
C ARG A 337 -26.07 -7.85 52.10
N VAL A 338 -26.51 -8.10 50.86
CA VAL A 338 -25.63 -8.51 49.76
C VAL A 338 -24.81 -7.29 49.30
N PRO A 339 -23.48 -7.26 49.36
CA PRO A 339 -22.68 -6.08 49.04
C PRO A 339 -22.81 -5.65 47.55
N PRO A 340 -22.54 -4.37 47.22
CA PRO A 340 -22.52 -3.92 45.83
C PRO A 340 -21.41 -4.61 45.03
N LEU A 341 -21.64 -4.83 43.73
CA LEU A 341 -20.71 -5.56 42.87
C LEU A 341 -19.42 -4.77 42.60
N THR A 342 -19.53 -3.45 42.60
CA THR A 342 -18.43 -2.52 42.32
C THR A 342 -18.42 -1.40 43.34
N ALA A 343 -17.23 -0.93 43.72
CA ALA A 343 -17.09 0.31 44.48
C ALA A 343 -17.63 1.52 43.68
N PRO A 344 -18.23 2.53 44.35
CA PRO A 344 -18.72 3.74 43.69
C PRO A 344 -17.64 4.39 42.83
N MET A 345 -17.99 4.81 41.61
CA MET A 345 -17.06 5.47 40.71
C MET A 345 -17.71 6.57 39.89
N THR A 346 -16.94 7.60 39.56
CA THR A 346 -17.33 8.64 38.61
C THR A 346 -16.49 8.45 37.34
N PRO A 347 -17.08 8.05 36.21
CA PRO A 347 -16.34 7.78 34.97
C PRO A 347 -15.80 9.09 34.37
N SER A 348 -14.58 9.06 33.84
CA SER A 348 -13.99 10.23 33.16
C SER A 348 -14.53 10.46 31.75
N LEU A 349 -15.18 9.45 31.16
CA LEU A 349 -15.67 9.45 29.77
C LEU A 349 -14.59 9.80 28.72
N VAL A 350 -13.31 9.63 29.07
CA VAL A 350 -12.20 9.79 28.13
C VAL A 350 -12.05 8.50 27.33
N TYR A 351 -12.36 8.57 26.05
CA TYR A 351 -12.25 7.45 25.12
C TYR A 351 -10.87 7.39 24.48
N ARG A 352 -10.30 6.20 24.38
CA ARG A 352 -8.99 5.96 23.77
C ARG A 352 -9.11 4.93 22.64
N PRO A 353 -8.33 5.07 21.57
CA PRO A 353 -8.25 4.04 20.55
C PRO A 353 -7.66 2.76 21.15
N ARG A 354 -8.02 1.62 20.55
CA ARG A 354 -7.52 0.31 20.97
C ARG A 354 -5.99 0.30 20.88
N VAL A 355 -5.34 -0.12 21.96
CA VAL A 355 -3.89 -0.33 21.95
C VAL A 355 -3.62 -1.54 21.07
N ALA A 356 -3.08 -1.33 19.87
CA ALA A 356 -2.63 -2.41 19.03
C ALA A 356 -1.54 -3.18 19.78
N SER A 357 -1.85 -4.43 20.18
CA SER A 357 -0.95 -5.32 20.92
C SER A 357 0.33 -5.69 20.16
N SER A 358 0.49 -5.20 18.93
CA SER A 358 1.64 -5.43 18.05
C SER A 358 2.48 -4.18 17.75
N ALA A 359 2.17 -3.02 18.34
CA ALA A 359 3.00 -1.84 18.16
C ALA A 359 4.24 -1.93 19.06
N LEU A 360 5.34 -2.47 18.50
CA LEU A 360 6.69 -2.34 19.07
C LEU A 360 6.89 -0.93 19.62
N THR A 361 7.40 -0.83 20.83
CA THR A 361 7.68 0.47 21.44
C THR A 361 8.59 1.29 20.53
N PRO A 362 8.58 2.63 20.61
CA PRO A 362 9.47 3.47 19.79
C PRO A 362 10.95 3.06 19.94
N ALA A 363 11.35 2.57 21.11
CA ALA A 363 12.68 2.05 21.37
C ALA A 363 12.97 0.74 20.62
N GLU A 364 12.05 -0.23 20.65
CA GLU A 364 12.19 -1.52 19.93
C GLU A 364 12.17 -1.31 18.42
N ARG A 365 11.30 -0.44 17.91
CA ARG A 365 11.25 -0.06 16.49
C ARG A 365 12.58 0.56 16.05
N ASN A 366 13.13 1.49 16.84
CA ASN A 366 14.41 2.11 16.53
C ASN A 366 15.56 1.10 16.61
N GLY A 367 15.49 0.14 17.54
CA GLY A 367 16.44 -0.97 17.64
C GLY A 367 16.42 -1.88 16.42
N ILE A 368 15.23 -2.23 15.91
CA ILE A 368 15.07 -3.06 14.71
C ILE A 368 15.57 -2.30 13.47
N ILE A 369 15.23 -1.01 13.34
CA ILE A 369 15.72 -0.18 12.23
C ILE A 369 17.25 -0.09 12.25
N ALA A 370 17.85 0.16 13.41
CA ALA A 370 19.30 0.20 13.56
C ALA A 370 19.94 -1.16 13.23
N GLY A 371 19.33 -2.26 13.69
CA GLY A 371 19.79 -3.61 13.38
C GLY A 371 19.73 -3.95 11.90
N VAL A 372 18.64 -3.61 11.21
CA VAL A 372 18.48 -3.81 9.76
C VAL A 372 19.49 -2.97 8.98
N VAL A 373 19.69 -1.70 9.35
CA VAL A 373 20.69 -0.84 8.70
C VAL A 373 22.09 -1.41 8.88
N LEU A 374 22.46 -1.87 10.08
CA LEU A 374 23.76 -2.48 10.34
C LEU A 374 23.95 -3.78 9.52
N LEU A 375 22.90 -4.59 9.42
CA LEU A 375 22.92 -5.85 8.68
C LEU A 375 22.99 -5.63 7.16
N VAL A 376 22.33 -4.59 6.64
CA VAL A 376 22.45 -4.16 5.23
C VAL A 376 23.86 -3.65 4.93
N VAL A 377 24.44 -2.82 5.81
CA VAL A 377 25.83 -2.35 5.65
C VAL A 377 26.81 -3.52 5.69
N ALA A 378 26.64 -4.46 6.63
CA ALA A 378 27.48 -5.64 6.74
C ALA A 378 27.35 -6.58 5.52
N SER A 379 26.14 -6.74 4.99
CA SER A 379 25.91 -7.54 3.77
C SER A 379 26.41 -6.86 2.50
N ILE A 380 26.32 -5.53 2.37
CA ILE A 380 26.96 -4.80 1.27
C ILE A 380 28.49 -4.94 1.36
N ALA A 381 29.07 -4.86 2.56
CA ALA A 381 30.50 -5.07 2.76
C ALA A 381 30.93 -6.51 2.45
N ALA A 382 30.12 -7.50 2.87
CA ALA A 382 30.37 -8.91 2.56
C ALA A 382 30.23 -9.21 1.06
N VAL A 383 29.23 -8.66 0.39
CA VAL A 383 29.06 -8.78 -1.08
C VAL A 383 30.19 -8.05 -1.80
N GLY A 384 30.63 -6.89 -1.31
CA GLY A 384 31.80 -6.19 -1.85
C GLY A 384 33.09 -7.00 -1.71
N LEU A 385 33.29 -7.65 -0.55
CA LEU A 385 34.43 -8.54 -0.31
C LEU A 385 34.35 -9.80 -1.17
N LEU A 386 33.15 -10.37 -1.33
CA LEU A 386 32.92 -11.57 -2.12
C LEU A 386 33.07 -11.30 -3.62
N LEU A 387 32.60 -10.15 -4.12
CA LEU A 387 32.88 -9.68 -5.47
C LEU A 387 34.36 -9.39 -5.67
N TYR A 388 35.06 -8.82 -4.69
CA TYR A 388 36.51 -8.61 -4.74
C TYR A 388 37.29 -9.94 -4.80
N CYS A 389 36.85 -10.97 -4.08
CA CYS A 389 37.46 -12.31 -4.12
C CYS A 389 37.06 -13.14 -5.33
N CYS A 390 35.90 -12.88 -5.95
CA CYS A 390 35.41 -13.58 -7.15
C CYS A 390 35.73 -12.85 -8.47
N MET A 391 36.33 -11.65 -8.42
CA MET A 391 36.98 -11.06 -9.59
C MET A 391 38.24 -11.87 -9.85
N ASP A 392 38.10 -12.85 -10.73
CA ASP A 392 39.19 -13.60 -11.33
C ASP A 392 40.12 -12.60 -12.03
N ASN A 393 41.10 -12.08 -11.29
CA ASN A 393 42.17 -11.30 -11.88
C ASN A 393 42.88 -12.25 -12.83
N ARG A 394 42.75 -11.99 -14.13
CA ARG A 394 43.61 -12.59 -15.15
C ARG A 394 45.04 -12.61 -14.61
N ASP A 395 45.65 -13.80 -14.57
CA ASP A 395 47.02 -13.94 -14.12
C ASP A 395 47.96 -13.32 -15.16
N ASN A 396 48.20 -12.02 -14.99
CA ASN A 396 49.03 -11.23 -15.87
C ASN A 396 50.52 -11.53 -15.67
N ASP A 397 50.93 -12.33 -14.70
CA ASP A 397 52.35 -12.61 -14.47
C ASP A 397 52.93 -13.48 -15.59
N ALA A 398 52.11 -14.35 -16.16
CA ALA A 398 52.45 -15.19 -17.31
C ALA A 398 52.55 -14.41 -18.63
N ALA A 399 51.93 -13.22 -18.75
CA ALA A 399 51.92 -12.44 -19.99
C ALA A 399 53.34 -11.97 -20.40
N PRO A 400 53.76 -12.16 -21.67
CA PRO A 400 54.86 -11.42 -22.26
C PRO A 400 54.54 -9.91 -22.28
N LYS A 401 55.41 -9.09 -21.67
CA LYS A 401 55.19 -7.63 -21.48
C LYS A 401 56.26 -6.77 -22.14
N ASP A 402 57.41 -7.35 -22.46
CA ASP A 402 58.52 -6.65 -23.05
C ASP A 402 58.33 -6.59 -24.57
N GLY A 403 58.25 -5.38 -25.12
CA GLY A 403 58.06 -5.17 -26.56
C GLY A 403 59.34 -5.41 -27.37
N ASP A 404 60.50 -5.48 -26.72
CA ASP A 404 61.79 -5.71 -27.36
C ASP A 404 62.14 -7.21 -27.47
N GLU A 405 61.40 -8.08 -26.77
CA GLU A 405 61.56 -9.53 -26.83
C GLU A 405 60.52 -10.20 -27.76
N PRO A 406 60.90 -11.25 -28.50
CA PRO A 406 59.97 -11.97 -29.35
C PRO A 406 58.92 -12.73 -28.53
N VAL A 407 57.66 -12.60 -28.93
CA VAL A 407 56.53 -13.32 -28.34
C VAL A 407 56.19 -14.51 -29.22
N THR A 408 55.90 -15.66 -28.61
CA THR A 408 55.34 -16.81 -29.35
C THR A 408 53.84 -16.85 -29.16
N LEU A 409 53.11 -16.74 -30.26
CA LEU A 409 51.65 -16.79 -30.28
C LEU A 409 51.16 -18.13 -30.79
N VAL A 410 50.17 -18.68 -30.10
CA VAL A 410 49.46 -19.90 -30.48
C VAL A 410 48.01 -19.53 -30.73
N PHE A 411 47.54 -19.82 -31.93
CA PHE A 411 46.12 -19.77 -32.26
C PHE A 411 45.58 -21.19 -32.32
N THR A 412 44.38 -21.38 -31.79
CA THR A 412 43.64 -22.64 -31.90
C THR A 412 42.25 -22.38 -32.42
N ASP A 413 41.67 -23.35 -33.11
CA ASP A 413 40.25 -23.35 -33.43
C ASP A 413 39.74 -24.78 -33.63
N ILE A 414 38.43 -25.01 -33.46
CA ILE A 414 37.84 -26.32 -33.73
C ILE A 414 37.54 -26.44 -35.23
N GLU A 415 37.92 -27.56 -35.82
CA GLU A 415 37.56 -27.87 -37.20
C GLU A 415 36.06 -28.08 -37.36
N SER A 416 35.48 -27.45 -38.39
CA SER A 416 34.07 -27.58 -38.74
C SER A 416 33.09 -27.30 -37.60
N SER A 417 33.44 -26.40 -36.68
CA SER A 417 32.62 -26.10 -35.49
C SER A 417 31.21 -25.64 -35.83
N THR A 418 31.03 -24.79 -36.86
CA THR A 418 29.70 -24.39 -37.35
C THR A 418 28.85 -25.57 -37.82
N ALA A 419 29.45 -26.54 -38.53
CA ALA A 419 28.75 -27.74 -38.99
C ALA A 419 28.40 -28.66 -37.83
N LEU A 420 29.29 -28.80 -36.84
CA LEU A 420 29.02 -29.54 -35.62
C LEU A 420 27.92 -28.88 -34.78
N TRP A 421 27.89 -27.55 -34.69
CA TRP A 421 26.81 -26.81 -34.02
C TRP A 421 25.46 -27.00 -34.71
N ALA A 422 25.44 -27.10 -36.04
CA ALA A 422 24.23 -27.37 -36.81
C ALA A 422 23.74 -28.82 -36.63
N ALA A 423 24.67 -29.79 -36.60
CA ALA A 423 24.34 -31.21 -36.48
C ALA A 423 24.02 -31.65 -35.05
N LEU A 424 24.78 -31.16 -34.06
CA LEU A 424 24.80 -31.64 -32.68
C LEU A 424 24.78 -30.49 -31.64
N PRO A 425 23.78 -29.60 -31.63
CA PRO A 425 23.79 -28.37 -30.83
C PRO A 425 23.87 -28.60 -29.31
N GLN A 426 23.23 -29.65 -28.79
CA GLN A 426 23.26 -29.95 -27.35
C GLN A 426 24.60 -30.51 -26.90
N LEU A 427 25.21 -31.41 -27.69
CA LEU A 427 26.51 -32.00 -27.37
C LEU A 427 27.65 -30.99 -27.51
N MET A 428 27.55 -30.07 -28.48
CA MET A 428 28.56 -29.05 -28.71
C MET A 428 28.69 -28.05 -27.56
N ALA A 429 27.60 -27.72 -26.87
CA ALA A 429 27.64 -26.84 -25.71
C ALA A 429 28.54 -27.43 -24.60
N ASP A 430 28.35 -28.71 -24.26
CA ASP A 430 29.13 -29.39 -23.24
C ASP A 430 30.57 -29.67 -23.72
N ALA A 431 30.74 -30.06 -24.99
CA ALA A 431 32.04 -30.33 -25.58
C ALA A 431 32.95 -29.09 -25.61
N ILE A 432 32.40 -27.90 -25.90
CA ILE A 432 33.17 -26.64 -25.87
C ILE A 432 33.59 -26.28 -24.44
N VAL A 433 32.75 -26.51 -23.45
CA VAL A 433 33.12 -26.29 -22.04
C VAL A 433 34.29 -27.21 -21.63
N ALA A 434 34.23 -28.48 -22.02
CA ALA A 434 35.32 -29.44 -21.80
C ALA A 434 36.61 -29.01 -22.53
N HIS A 435 36.51 -28.62 -23.80
CA HIS A 435 37.59 -28.08 -24.60
C HIS A 435 38.26 -26.87 -23.93
N HIS A 436 37.48 -25.85 -23.53
CA HIS A 436 37.99 -24.66 -22.85
C HIS A 436 38.71 -25.01 -21.56
N ARG A 437 38.16 -25.95 -20.78
CA ARG A 437 38.76 -26.40 -19.52
C ARG A 437 40.12 -27.06 -19.76
N VAL A 438 40.23 -27.95 -20.75
CA VAL A 438 41.49 -28.64 -21.08
C VAL A 438 42.55 -27.64 -21.53
N ILE A 439 42.21 -26.71 -22.43
CA ILE A 439 43.15 -25.70 -22.93
C ILE A 439 43.60 -24.78 -21.80
N ARG A 440 42.70 -24.26 -20.97
CA ARG A 440 43.06 -23.38 -19.84
C ARG A 440 43.96 -24.06 -18.81
N GLN A 441 43.74 -25.34 -18.53
CA GLN A 441 44.62 -26.12 -17.66
C GLN A 441 46.03 -26.24 -18.25
N LEU A 442 46.14 -26.40 -19.57
CA LEU A 442 47.44 -26.46 -20.26
C LEU A 442 48.13 -25.10 -20.35
N ILE A 443 47.38 -24.02 -20.57
CA ILE A 443 47.89 -22.63 -20.53
C ILE A 443 48.56 -22.38 -19.18
N ALA A 444 47.86 -22.68 -18.07
CA ALA A 444 48.41 -22.53 -16.73
C ALA A 444 49.64 -23.44 -16.49
N LYS A 445 49.58 -24.71 -16.93
CA LYS A 445 50.67 -25.68 -16.75
C LYS A 445 51.97 -25.25 -17.44
N HIS A 446 51.89 -24.68 -18.64
CA HIS A 446 53.07 -24.26 -19.42
C HIS A 446 53.49 -22.81 -19.16
N GLY A 447 52.82 -22.11 -18.23
CA GLY A 447 53.11 -20.71 -17.91
C GLY A 447 52.85 -19.76 -19.08
N CYS A 448 51.88 -20.09 -19.93
CA CYS A 448 51.43 -19.22 -21.02
C CYS A 448 50.26 -18.35 -20.55
N TYR A 449 49.88 -17.38 -21.37
CA TYR A 449 48.85 -16.39 -21.07
C TYR A 449 47.70 -16.45 -22.07
N GLU A 450 46.47 -16.57 -21.57
CA GLU A 450 45.25 -16.48 -22.38
C GLU A 450 44.99 -15.02 -22.75
N VAL A 451 45.22 -14.64 -24.01
CA VAL A 451 44.99 -13.27 -24.48
C VAL A 451 43.50 -13.00 -24.60
N LYS A 452 42.81 -13.82 -25.40
CA LYS A 452 41.37 -13.76 -25.62
C LYS A 452 40.86 -15.09 -26.18
N THR A 453 39.57 -15.30 -25.99
CA THR A 453 38.82 -16.40 -26.61
C THR A 453 37.73 -15.79 -27.48
N ILE A 454 37.61 -16.21 -28.74
CA ILE A 454 36.58 -15.75 -29.68
C ILE A 454 35.82 -16.99 -30.14
N GLY A 455 34.62 -17.20 -29.58
CA GLY A 455 33.88 -18.46 -29.78
C GLY A 455 34.63 -19.64 -29.17
N ASP A 456 35.06 -20.55 -30.03
CA ASP A 456 35.87 -21.74 -29.76
C ASP A 456 37.37 -21.54 -30.05
N SER A 457 37.75 -20.39 -30.61
CA SER A 457 39.14 -20.07 -30.91
C SER A 457 39.87 -19.43 -29.72
N PHE A 458 41.08 -19.91 -29.41
CA PHE A 458 41.96 -19.30 -28.43
C PHE A 458 43.11 -18.56 -29.09
N MET A 459 43.42 -17.38 -28.56
CA MET A 459 44.69 -16.70 -28.76
C MET A 459 45.51 -16.78 -27.47
N ILE A 460 46.67 -17.41 -27.54
CA ILE A 460 47.54 -17.69 -26.39
C ILE A 460 48.91 -17.07 -26.67
N ALA A 461 49.49 -16.39 -25.68
CA ALA A 461 50.83 -15.84 -25.74
C ALA A 461 51.76 -16.54 -24.76
N CYS A 462 52.94 -16.93 -25.23
CA CYS A 462 53.97 -17.58 -24.42
C CYS A 462 55.29 -16.80 -24.52
N LYS A 463 56.01 -16.67 -23.39
CA LYS A 463 57.35 -16.06 -23.35
C LYS A 463 58.42 -16.92 -24.03
N SER A 464 58.18 -18.23 -24.13
CA SER A 464 59.10 -19.20 -24.73
C SER A 464 58.42 -19.96 -25.88
N ALA A 465 59.14 -20.11 -26.99
CA ALA A 465 58.71 -20.94 -28.12
C ALA A 465 58.56 -22.41 -27.72
N HIS A 466 59.41 -22.91 -26.82
CA HIS A 466 59.33 -24.29 -26.33
C HIS A 466 58.03 -24.56 -25.57
N SER A 467 57.64 -23.66 -24.67
CA SER A 467 56.37 -23.77 -23.94
C SER A 467 55.17 -23.76 -24.89
N ALA A 468 55.20 -22.92 -25.92
CA ALA A 468 54.13 -22.84 -26.92
C ALA A 468 53.99 -24.14 -27.73
N VAL A 469 55.10 -24.70 -28.22
CA VAL A 469 55.09 -25.95 -28.98
C VAL A 469 54.66 -27.13 -28.10
N ARG A 470 55.15 -27.19 -26.85
CA ARG A 470 54.71 -28.23 -25.90
C ARG A 470 53.24 -28.12 -25.54
N LEU A 471 52.74 -26.91 -25.32
CA LEU A 471 51.32 -26.66 -25.10
C LEU A 471 50.50 -27.13 -26.30
N ALA A 472 50.90 -26.76 -27.53
CA ALA A 472 50.20 -27.16 -28.74
C ALA A 472 50.15 -28.69 -28.93
N CYS A 473 51.26 -29.40 -28.69
CA CYS A 473 51.31 -30.86 -28.75
C CYS A 473 50.52 -31.53 -27.60
N GLU A 474 50.60 -30.98 -26.39
CA GLU A 474 49.83 -31.50 -25.25
C GLU A 474 48.33 -31.29 -25.41
N ILE A 475 47.87 -30.23 -26.08
CA ILE A 475 46.46 -30.05 -26.43
C ILE A 475 45.98 -31.26 -27.23
N GLN A 476 46.72 -31.67 -28.27
CA GLN A 476 46.32 -32.79 -29.12
C GLN A 476 46.23 -34.12 -28.37
N THR A 477 47.24 -34.42 -27.54
CA THR A 477 47.28 -35.68 -26.78
C THR A 477 46.26 -35.70 -25.64
N LYS A 478 45.99 -34.54 -25.01
CA LYS A 478 44.99 -34.44 -23.94
C LYS A 478 43.55 -34.54 -24.45
N LEU A 479 43.25 -33.93 -25.59
CA LEU A 479 41.93 -34.06 -26.22
C LEU A 479 41.68 -35.48 -26.72
N LEU A 480 42.72 -36.14 -27.26
CA LEU A 480 42.64 -37.56 -27.63
C LEU A 480 42.33 -38.47 -26.43
N GLY A 481 42.96 -38.21 -25.28
CA GLY A 481 42.73 -38.97 -24.05
C GLY A 481 41.52 -38.52 -23.22
N HIS A 482 40.74 -37.53 -23.70
CA HIS A 482 39.56 -37.05 -22.98
C HIS A 482 38.37 -37.95 -23.27
N ASP A 483 37.61 -38.28 -22.22
CA ASP A 483 36.34 -38.99 -22.37
C ASP A 483 35.23 -37.99 -22.73
N TRP A 484 34.87 -37.95 -24.01
CA TRP A 484 33.83 -37.08 -24.54
C TRP A 484 32.41 -37.60 -24.24
N GLY A 485 32.26 -38.82 -23.71
CA GLY A 485 30.95 -39.42 -23.41
C GLY A 485 30.06 -39.66 -24.62
N THR A 486 30.58 -39.49 -25.84
CA THR A 486 29.85 -39.65 -27.10
C THR A 486 30.80 -40.01 -28.24
N VAL A 487 30.30 -40.82 -29.18
CA VAL A 487 30.97 -41.14 -30.47
C VAL A 487 30.38 -40.32 -31.63
N SER A 488 29.33 -39.54 -31.38
CA SER A 488 28.61 -38.81 -32.43
C SER A 488 29.45 -37.70 -33.06
N ILE A 489 30.39 -37.11 -32.30
CA ILE A 489 31.31 -36.08 -32.81
C ILE A 489 32.27 -36.71 -33.83
N ASP A 490 32.86 -37.86 -33.50
CA ASP A 490 33.72 -38.60 -34.42
C ASP A 490 33.00 -39.11 -35.66
N ALA A 491 31.75 -39.58 -35.50
CA ALA A 491 30.90 -39.98 -36.63
C ALA A 491 30.64 -38.80 -37.58
N ALA A 492 30.32 -37.62 -37.04
CA ALA A 492 30.07 -36.42 -37.84
C ALA A 492 31.31 -35.99 -38.65
N TYR A 493 32.51 -36.01 -38.05
CA TYR A 493 33.73 -35.70 -38.79
C TYR A 493 34.01 -36.68 -39.93
N ARG A 494 33.79 -37.99 -39.72
CA ARG A 494 33.95 -38.99 -40.78
C ARG A 494 32.95 -38.79 -41.91
N GLU A 495 31.71 -38.42 -41.59
CA GLU A 495 30.70 -38.07 -42.57
C GLU A 495 31.09 -36.82 -43.38
N PHE A 496 31.64 -35.79 -42.74
CA PHE A 496 32.13 -34.59 -43.42
C PHE A 496 33.29 -34.90 -44.38
N GLU A 497 34.21 -35.78 -44.00
CA GLU A 497 35.30 -36.23 -44.87
C GLU A 497 34.79 -37.02 -46.08
N LEU A 498 33.82 -37.91 -45.89
CA LEU A 498 33.22 -38.67 -47.00
C LEU A 498 32.46 -37.75 -47.95
N ALA A 499 31.65 -36.82 -47.42
CA ALA A 499 30.94 -35.83 -48.22
C ALA A 499 31.91 -34.93 -49.01
N ARG A 500 33.08 -34.62 -48.44
CA ARG A 500 34.13 -33.87 -49.16
C ARG A 500 34.79 -34.71 -50.24
N ALA A 501 35.06 -36.00 -49.98
CA ALA A 501 35.62 -36.92 -50.97
C ALA A 501 34.67 -37.17 -52.15
N ASP A 502 33.35 -37.07 -51.94
CA ASP A 502 32.36 -37.15 -53.01
C ASP A 502 32.30 -35.87 -53.87
N ALA A 503 32.76 -34.73 -53.33
CA ALA A 503 32.73 -33.43 -54.00
C ALA A 503 34.06 -33.07 -54.70
N ASP A 504 35.17 -33.63 -54.23
CA ASP A 504 36.53 -33.35 -54.68
C ASP A 504 37.27 -34.66 -54.92
N ASP A 505 37.43 -35.02 -56.20
CA ASP A 505 38.07 -36.28 -56.63
C ASP A 505 39.53 -36.39 -56.19
N ASP A 506 40.21 -35.26 -55.95
CA ASP A 506 41.60 -35.21 -55.50
C ASP A 506 41.73 -35.29 -53.96
N TYR A 507 40.60 -35.21 -53.23
CA TYR A 507 40.57 -35.31 -51.77
C TYR A 507 40.49 -36.77 -51.30
N VAL A 508 41.54 -37.22 -50.62
CA VAL A 508 41.56 -38.53 -49.95
C VAL A 508 41.19 -38.36 -48.47
N PRO A 509 40.11 -38.97 -47.97
CA PRO A 509 39.69 -38.81 -46.58
C PRO A 509 40.71 -39.42 -45.63
N PRO A 510 41.33 -38.64 -44.72
CA PRO A 510 42.43 -39.11 -43.90
C PRO A 510 42.01 -40.09 -42.80
N THR A 511 40.75 -40.03 -42.35
CA THR A 511 40.27 -40.80 -41.18
C THR A 511 39.05 -41.65 -41.46
N ALA A 512 38.16 -41.24 -42.38
CA ALA A 512 36.86 -41.89 -42.56
C ALA A 512 36.91 -43.34 -43.05
N ARG A 513 38.02 -43.76 -43.68
CA ARG A 513 38.22 -45.13 -44.20
C ARG A 513 39.06 -46.02 -43.28
N LEU A 514 39.43 -45.53 -42.09
CA LEU A 514 40.16 -46.33 -41.09
C LEU A 514 39.23 -47.32 -40.39
N SER A 515 39.77 -48.44 -39.94
CA SER A 515 39.03 -49.33 -39.02
C SER A 515 38.79 -48.63 -37.68
N GLU A 516 37.77 -49.06 -36.92
CA GLU A 516 37.45 -48.47 -35.61
C GLU A 516 38.64 -48.54 -34.62
N GLU A 517 39.40 -49.64 -34.65
CA GLU A 517 40.59 -49.82 -33.80
C GLU A 517 41.72 -48.85 -34.17
N GLU A 518 41.98 -48.67 -35.47
CA GLU A 518 42.97 -47.71 -35.96
C GLU A 518 42.55 -46.26 -35.72
N TYR A 519 41.24 -45.97 -35.86
CA TYR A 519 40.70 -44.63 -35.64
C TYR A 519 40.84 -44.22 -34.17
N ALA A 520 40.33 -45.04 -33.23
CA ALA A 520 40.34 -44.73 -31.81
C ALA A 520 41.75 -44.57 -31.22
N ALA A 521 42.77 -45.16 -31.85
CA ALA A 521 44.17 -45.01 -31.44
C ALA A 521 44.73 -43.60 -31.71
N VAL A 522 44.20 -42.88 -32.71
CA VAL A 522 44.75 -41.58 -33.16
C VAL A 522 43.73 -40.43 -33.20
N TRP A 523 42.43 -40.69 -33.09
CA TRP A 523 41.35 -39.70 -33.13
C TRP A 523 40.27 -39.98 -32.09
N CYS A 524 39.80 -38.92 -31.41
CA CYS A 524 38.70 -38.96 -30.46
C CYS A 524 38.17 -37.54 -30.23
N GLY A 525 36.86 -37.33 -30.42
CA GLY A 525 36.14 -36.09 -30.11
C GLY A 525 36.52 -34.88 -30.96
N LEU A 526 36.60 -33.70 -30.31
CA LEU A 526 36.81 -32.42 -31.01
C LEU A 526 38.21 -32.31 -31.63
N ARG A 527 38.25 -31.97 -32.91
CA ARG A 527 39.51 -31.82 -33.67
C ARG A 527 39.95 -30.37 -33.68
N VAL A 528 40.99 -30.05 -32.92
CA VAL A 528 41.52 -28.68 -32.81
C VAL A 528 42.68 -28.49 -33.77
N ARG A 529 42.62 -27.47 -34.61
CA ARG A 529 43.74 -27.02 -35.44
C ARG A 529 44.54 -25.98 -34.67
N VAL A 530 45.87 -26.02 -34.78
CA VAL A 530 46.78 -25.16 -34.00
C VAL A 530 47.86 -24.58 -34.90
N GLY A 531 48.06 -23.26 -34.82
CA GLY A 531 49.13 -22.53 -35.50
C GLY A 531 50.05 -21.84 -34.51
N VAL A 532 51.36 -21.94 -34.73
CA VAL A 532 52.40 -21.37 -33.85
C VAL A 532 53.34 -20.46 -34.66
N HIS A 533 53.52 -19.23 -34.18
CA HIS A 533 54.43 -18.26 -34.77
C HIS A 533 55.13 -17.42 -33.71
N THR A 534 56.40 -17.10 -33.96
CA THR A 534 57.24 -16.29 -33.06
C THR A 534 57.73 -15.04 -33.79
N GLY A 535 57.59 -13.89 -33.14
CA GLY A 535 58.00 -12.58 -33.68
C GLY A 535 57.78 -11.45 -32.68
N LEU A 536 58.16 -10.22 -33.05
CA LEU A 536 57.93 -9.03 -32.22
C LEU A 536 56.47 -8.57 -32.33
N CYS A 537 55.91 -8.05 -31.25
CA CYS A 537 54.52 -7.60 -31.19
C CYS A 537 54.42 -6.18 -30.62
N ASP A 538 53.41 -5.44 -31.06
CA ASP A 538 52.95 -4.24 -30.35
C ASP A 538 52.07 -4.70 -29.17
N ILE A 539 52.68 -4.72 -27.98
CA ILE A 539 52.05 -5.19 -26.74
C ILE A 539 51.30 -4.03 -26.10
N ARG A 540 49.99 -4.19 -25.90
CA ARG A 540 49.13 -3.18 -25.29
C ARG A 540 48.44 -3.71 -24.06
N TYR A 541 48.47 -2.94 -22.97
CA TYR A 541 47.68 -3.22 -21.77
C TYR A 541 46.33 -2.51 -21.87
N ASP A 542 45.25 -3.27 -21.74
CA ASP A 542 43.88 -2.73 -21.73
C ASP A 542 43.43 -2.47 -20.29
N GLU A 543 43.13 -1.20 -19.99
CA GLU A 543 42.68 -0.77 -18.67
C GLU A 543 41.30 -1.32 -18.27
N VAL A 544 40.47 -1.70 -19.25
CA VAL A 544 39.11 -2.21 -19.02
C VAL A 544 39.16 -3.70 -18.71
N THR A 545 39.79 -4.49 -19.57
CA THR A 545 39.89 -5.96 -19.37
C THR A 545 41.01 -6.37 -18.41
N LYS A 546 41.83 -5.40 -17.95
CA LYS A 546 42.99 -5.61 -17.07
C LYS A 546 43.95 -6.69 -17.60
N GLY A 547 44.06 -6.82 -18.92
CA GLY A 547 44.89 -7.82 -19.58
C GLY A 547 45.76 -7.22 -20.68
N TYR A 548 46.74 -8.00 -21.14
CA TYR A 548 47.59 -7.67 -22.29
C TYR A 548 46.99 -8.21 -23.59
N ASP A 549 47.21 -7.48 -24.68
CA ASP A 549 46.81 -7.81 -26.04
C ASP A 549 47.98 -7.54 -27.01
N TYR A 550 48.02 -8.29 -28.12
CA TYR A 550 49.17 -8.31 -29.03
C TYR A 550 48.72 -7.96 -30.43
N TYR A 551 49.34 -6.92 -31.00
CA TYR A 551 49.02 -6.39 -32.33
C TYR A 551 50.24 -6.43 -33.27
N GLY A 552 49.98 -6.33 -34.57
CA GLY A 552 51.01 -6.29 -35.62
C GLY A 552 51.01 -7.53 -36.52
N ASP A 553 52.10 -7.72 -37.25
CA ASP A 553 52.20 -8.81 -38.23
C ASP A 553 52.31 -10.19 -37.58
N THR A 554 52.94 -10.30 -36.41
CA THR A 554 53.12 -11.57 -35.68
C THR A 554 51.79 -12.26 -35.32
N PRO A 555 50.79 -11.63 -34.68
CA PRO A 555 49.49 -12.28 -34.45
C PRO A 555 48.75 -12.61 -35.76
N ASN A 556 48.88 -11.76 -36.79
CA ASN A 556 48.28 -12.04 -38.11
C ASN A 556 48.89 -13.29 -38.75
N MET A 557 50.21 -13.45 -38.66
CA MET A 557 50.94 -14.63 -39.14
C MET A 557 50.57 -15.89 -38.37
N ALA A 558 50.46 -15.79 -37.04
CA ALA A 558 50.06 -16.91 -36.18
C ALA A 558 48.63 -17.39 -36.53
N ALA A 559 47.67 -16.47 -36.65
CA ALA A 559 46.30 -16.78 -37.03
C ALA A 559 46.20 -17.38 -38.44
N ARG A 560 46.95 -16.85 -39.42
CA ARG A 560 46.98 -17.42 -40.78
C ARG A 560 47.63 -18.80 -40.83
N THR A 561 48.59 -19.07 -39.96
CA THR A 561 49.22 -20.40 -39.83
C THR A 561 48.24 -21.42 -39.25
N GLU A 562 47.42 -21.02 -38.27
CA GLU A 562 46.35 -21.84 -37.73
C GLU A 562 45.26 -22.11 -38.78
N ALA A 563 44.85 -21.10 -39.54
CA ALA A 563 43.76 -21.21 -40.50
C ALA A 563 44.02 -22.23 -41.62
N VAL A 564 45.30 -22.43 -42.00
CA VAL A 564 45.68 -23.43 -43.01
C VAL A 564 45.84 -24.84 -42.44
N ALA A 565 45.93 -24.99 -41.11
CA ALA A 565 46.07 -26.29 -40.47
C ALA A 565 44.74 -27.07 -40.48
N ASN A 566 44.83 -28.40 -40.59
CA ASN A 566 43.67 -29.28 -40.45
C ASN A 566 43.35 -29.56 -38.97
N GLY A 567 42.13 -29.98 -38.69
CA GLY A 567 41.74 -30.42 -37.36
C GLY A 567 42.67 -31.51 -36.84
N GLY A 568 43.13 -31.36 -35.60
CA GLY A 568 44.09 -32.27 -34.99
C GLY A 568 45.56 -32.07 -35.40
N GLN A 569 45.85 -31.09 -36.25
CA GLN A 569 47.20 -30.76 -36.75
C GLN A 569 47.78 -29.57 -35.98
N VAL A 570 49.09 -29.62 -35.74
CA VAL A 570 49.87 -28.51 -35.17
C VAL A 570 50.89 -28.06 -36.21
N VAL A 571 50.82 -26.80 -36.63
CA VAL A 571 51.71 -26.20 -37.63
C VAL A 571 52.49 -25.06 -37.01
N ALA A 572 53.82 -25.11 -37.13
CA ALA A 572 54.71 -24.05 -36.72
C ALA A 572 55.38 -23.41 -37.95
N THR A 573 55.48 -22.10 -37.95
CA THR A 573 56.28 -21.36 -38.94
C THR A 573 57.77 -21.60 -38.74
N GLU A 574 58.57 -21.35 -39.78
CA GLU A 574 60.03 -21.36 -39.73
C GLU A 574 60.59 -20.53 -38.58
N THR A 575 60.02 -19.35 -38.29
CA THR A 575 60.51 -18.50 -37.19
C THR A 575 60.26 -19.14 -35.83
N ALA A 576 59.11 -19.78 -35.62
CA ALA A 576 58.83 -20.52 -34.39
C ALA A 576 59.72 -21.75 -34.24
N TRP A 577 60.01 -22.44 -35.35
CA TRP A 577 60.90 -23.60 -35.37
C TRP A 577 62.35 -23.25 -35.02
N TRP A 578 62.87 -22.16 -35.61
CA TRP A 578 64.23 -21.70 -35.32
C TRP A 578 64.37 -20.96 -33.99
N ALA A 579 63.27 -20.48 -33.40
CA ALA A 579 63.25 -19.92 -32.04
C ALA A 579 63.48 -20.98 -30.95
N LEU A 580 63.29 -22.27 -31.25
CA LEU A 580 63.65 -23.36 -30.35
C LEU A 580 65.18 -23.51 -30.22
N SER A 581 65.67 -24.02 -29.10
CA SER A 581 67.08 -24.41 -28.98
C SER A 581 67.38 -25.70 -29.78
N ASN A 582 68.66 -26.01 -29.98
CA ASN A 582 69.06 -27.26 -30.65
C ASN A 582 68.57 -28.52 -29.93
N GLU A 583 68.58 -28.51 -28.59
CA GLU A 583 68.12 -29.62 -27.77
C GLU A 583 66.60 -29.78 -27.86
N GLU A 584 65.87 -28.67 -27.85
CA GLU A 584 64.41 -28.67 -27.95
C GLU A 584 63.93 -29.16 -29.32
N ARG A 585 64.60 -28.75 -30.41
CA ARG A 585 64.33 -29.29 -31.76
C ARG A 585 64.63 -30.78 -31.86
N ALA A 586 65.74 -31.24 -31.26
CA ALA A 586 66.08 -32.66 -31.25
C ALA A 586 65.04 -33.52 -30.51
N GLY A 587 64.37 -32.94 -29.51
CA GLY A 587 63.27 -33.58 -28.78
C GLY A 587 61.88 -33.44 -29.41
N ALA A 588 61.71 -32.63 -30.46
CA ALA A 588 60.42 -32.39 -31.10
C ALA A 588 60.26 -33.25 -32.36
N ALA A 589 59.32 -34.20 -32.33
CA ALA A 589 58.91 -34.94 -33.51
C ALA A 589 58.23 -33.98 -34.51
N HIS A 590 58.75 -33.90 -35.73
CA HIS A 590 58.29 -32.94 -36.73
C HIS A 590 58.44 -33.46 -38.16
N THR A 591 57.63 -32.90 -39.05
CA THR A 591 57.69 -33.12 -40.50
C THR A 591 57.77 -31.77 -41.22
N ALA A 592 58.80 -31.56 -42.03
CA ALA A 592 58.93 -30.35 -42.85
C ALA A 592 57.94 -30.37 -44.02
N MET A 593 57.13 -29.30 -44.16
CA MET A 593 56.04 -29.22 -45.14
C MET A 593 56.35 -28.28 -46.32
N GLY A 594 57.56 -27.72 -46.35
CA GLY A 594 58.00 -26.80 -47.40
C GLY A 594 57.38 -25.41 -47.29
N ARG A 595 57.59 -24.61 -48.34
CA ARG A 595 57.16 -23.20 -48.40
C ARG A 595 55.71 -23.10 -48.85
N GLN A 596 54.90 -22.38 -48.09
CA GLN A 596 53.46 -22.21 -48.31
C GLN A 596 53.12 -20.73 -48.45
N GLY A 597 52.29 -20.40 -49.44
CA GLY A 597 51.74 -19.05 -49.60
C GLY A 597 50.59 -18.82 -48.63
N LEU A 598 50.65 -17.76 -47.83
CA LEU A 598 49.57 -17.37 -46.92
C LEU A 598 48.88 -16.10 -47.42
N ARG A 599 47.55 -16.04 -47.32
CA ARG A 599 46.75 -14.89 -47.75
C ARG A 599 47.24 -13.61 -47.08
N GLY A 600 47.56 -12.59 -47.87
CA GLY A 600 48.03 -11.28 -47.38
C GLY A 600 49.46 -11.28 -46.81
N VAL A 601 50.23 -12.35 -46.99
CA VAL A 601 51.66 -12.40 -46.67
C VAL A 601 52.46 -12.30 -47.98
N PRO A 602 53.39 -11.35 -48.12
CA PRO A 602 54.03 -11.08 -49.41
C PRO A 602 55.05 -12.16 -49.85
N PHE A 603 55.41 -13.10 -48.99
CA PHE A 603 56.36 -14.16 -49.27
C PHE A 603 55.86 -15.53 -48.78
N ALA A 604 56.34 -16.60 -49.41
CA ALA A 604 56.05 -17.96 -48.99
C ALA A 604 56.84 -18.32 -47.71
N VAL A 605 56.12 -18.85 -46.73
CA VAL A 605 56.60 -19.16 -45.38
C VAL A 605 56.89 -20.65 -45.29
N GLU A 606 58.08 -21.04 -44.83
CA GLU A 606 58.37 -22.45 -44.58
C GLU A 606 57.63 -22.93 -43.33
N MET A 607 57.00 -24.11 -43.43
CA MET A 607 56.11 -24.66 -42.41
C MET A 607 56.61 -26.02 -41.91
N PHE A 608 56.42 -26.26 -40.62
CA PHE A 608 56.77 -27.49 -39.93
C PHE A 608 55.55 -28.04 -39.21
N GLN A 609 55.14 -29.26 -39.52
CA GLN A 609 54.13 -29.98 -38.75
C GLN A 609 54.78 -30.56 -37.50
N MET A 610 54.19 -30.31 -36.32
CA MET A 610 54.61 -30.97 -35.08
C MET A 610 53.82 -32.27 -34.91
N ASP A 611 54.51 -33.40 -34.82
CA ASP A 611 53.90 -34.73 -34.77
C ASP A 611 53.50 -35.09 -33.33
N ALA A 612 52.47 -34.40 -32.83
CA ALA A 612 52.00 -34.52 -31.45
C ALA A 612 51.41 -35.90 -31.12
N VAL A 613 50.68 -36.50 -32.07
CA VAL A 613 50.09 -37.84 -31.96
C VAL A 613 50.71 -38.71 -33.05
N PRO A 614 51.61 -39.65 -32.70
CA PRO A 614 52.26 -40.52 -33.68
C PRO A 614 51.24 -41.30 -34.52
N GLY A 615 51.44 -41.35 -35.84
CA GLY A 615 50.59 -42.08 -36.78
C GLY A 615 49.37 -41.30 -37.29
N ARG A 616 49.10 -40.09 -36.78
CA ARG A 616 48.04 -39.23 -37.29
C ARG A 616 48.41 -38.71 -38.70
N ARG A 617 47.48 -38.81 -39.64
CA ARG A 617 47.61 -38.30 -41.02
C ARG A 617 46.60 -37.19 -41.26
N HIS A 618 46.98 -36.21 -42.08
CA HIS A 618 46.16 -35.06 -42.41
C HIS A 618 46.02 -34.93 -43.93
N ALA A 619 44.98 -34.23 -44.37
CA ALA A 619 44.85 -33.80 -45.76
C ALA A 619 45.89 -32.71 -46.10
N ALA A 620 45.89 -32.24 -47.34
CA ALA A 620 46.68 -31.07 -47.73
C ALA A 620 46.32 -29.86 -46.83
N LEU A 621 47.27 -28.92 -46.69
CA LEU A 621 47.00 -27.67 -45.99
C LEU A 621 45.84 -26.93 -46.68
N ARG A 622 45.04 -26.23 -45.88
CA ARG A 622 43.84 -25.51 -46.31
C ARG A 622 44.20 -24.15 -46.91
N THR A 623 45.07 -24.15 -47.93
CA THR A 623 45.53 -22.93 -48.62
C THR A 623 44.43 -22.30 -49.48
N GLU A 624 43.40 -23.06 -49.84
CA GLU A 624 42.26 -22.67 -50.68
C GLU A 624 41.10 -22.02 -49.91
N ILE A 625 41.34 -21.17 -48.91
CA ILE A 625 40.31 -20.22 -48.47
C ILE A 625 40.21 -19.10 -49.53
N GLU A 626 39.89 -19.51 -50.75
CA GLU A 626 39.30 -18.75 -51.85
C GLU A 626 37.86 -19.27 -52.02
N ALA A 627 36.92 -18.31 -52.06
CA ALA A 627 35.49 -18.48 -52.27
C ALA A 627 34.65 -19.08 -51.12
N ILE A 628 33.53 -18.41 -50.84
CA ILE A 628 32.41 -18.79 -49.94
C ILE A 628 32.59 -18.36 -48.47
N LEU A 629 32.41 -17.06 -48.22
CA LEU A 629 31.58 -16.49 -47.15
C LEU A 629 31.26 -15.03 -47.56
N PRO A 630 30.01 -14.55 -47.47
CA PRO A 630 29.69 -13.16 -47.74
C PRO A 630 30.32 -12.27 -46.66
N ASP A 631 31.03 -11.24 -47.12
CA ASP A 631 31.76 -10.27 -46.32
C ASP A 631 30.79 -9.37 -45.53
N GLU A 632 30.33 -9.85 -44.37
CA GLU A 632 29.78 -9.03 -43.30
C GLU A 632 30.40 -9.46 -41.97
N THR A 633 31.70 -9.24 -41.81
CA THR A 633 32.35 -8.92 -40.51
C THR A 633 33.85 -8.81 -40.70
N ALA A 634 34.31 -7.78 -41.40
CA ALA A 634 35.69 -7.33 -41.30
C ALA A 634 35.72 -5.80 -41.30
N THR A 635 35.96 -5.25 -40.12
CA THR A 635 36.31 -3.85 -39.92
C THR A 635 37.65 -3.56 -40.59
N GLU A 636 37.66 -2.99 -41.79
CA GLU A 636 38.70 -2.05 -42.23
C GLU A 636 38.12 -0.96 -43.16
N THR A 637 38.08 0.24 -42.61
CA THR A 637 38.63 1.45 -43.25
C THR A 637 37.98 1.97 -44.55
N ALA A 638 36.96 2.82 -44.35
CA ALA A 638 36.87 4.18 -44.89
C ALA A 638 37.15 4.45 -46.40
N SER A 639 36.86 3.54 -47.32
CA SER A 639 36.80 3.88 -48.76
C SER A 639 35.68 3.24 -49.59
N SER A 640 34.83 2.37 -49.03
CA SER A 640 33.74 1.70 -49.78
C SER A 640 32.32 2.22 -49.49
N ALA A 641 32.14 3.04 -48.44
CA ALA A 641 30.81 3.53 -48.03
C ALA A 641 30.11 4.42 -49.08
N ALA A 642 30.87 5.09 -49.97
CA ALA A 642 30.32 5.88 -51.06
C ALA A 642 29.73 5.00 -52.20
N GLY A 643 30.33 3.82 -52.44
CA GLY A 643 29.84 2.87 -53.45
C GLY A 643 28.55 2.17 -53.02
N ALA A 644 28.44 1.83 -51.73
CA ALA A 644 27.22 1.23 -51.16
C ALA A 644 26.01 2.21 -51.13
N LEU A 645 26.25 3.53 -51.11
CA LEU A 645 25.19 4.53 -51.21
C LEU A 645 24.54 4.54 -52.60
N LEU A 646 25.33 4.38 -53.66
CA LEU A 646 24.87 4.43 -55.06
C LEU A 646 24.20 3.13 -55.54
N SER A 647 24.48 1.99 -54.89
CA SER A 647 23.80 0.70 -55.18
C SER A 647 22.32 0.67 -54.73
N SER A 648 21.93 1.50 -53.77
CA SER A 648 20.57 1.53 -53.19
C SER A 648 19.57 2.44 -53.91
N VAL A 649 19.97 3.01 -55.06
CA VAL A 649 19.10 3.80 -55.95
C VAL A 649 18.26 2.90 -56.89
N GLY A 650 18.40 1.58 -56.78
CA GLY A 650 17.56 0.59 -57.46
C GLY A 650 16.12 0.57 -56.92
N THR A 651 15.16 0.67 -57.83
CA THR A 651 13.69 0.66 -57.67
C THR A 651 13.16 0.09 -56.34
N MET A 652 12.85 0.98 -55.40
CA MET A 652 12.07 0.61 -54.22
C MET A 652 10.68 0.14 -54.67
N SER A 653 10.28 -1.08 -54.28
CA SER A 653 8.95 -1.61 -54.54
C SER A 653 8.18 -1.88 -53.24
N GLY A 654 6.85 -1.86 -53.30
CA GLY A 654 5.99 -2.18 -52.17
C GLY A 654 5.82 -1.04 -51.14
N PRO A 655 5.45 -1.36 -49.88
CA PRO A 655 5.07 -0.36 -48.86
C PRO A 655 6.16 0.66 -48.52
N ALA A 656 7.43 0.26 -48.68
CA ALA A 656 8.58 1.15 -48.43
C ALA A 656 8.64 2.31 -49.43
N ALA A 657 8.21 2.10 -50.69
CA ALA A 657 8.15 3.18 -51.69
C ALA A 657 7.08 4.23 -51.34
N GLY A 658 5.92 3.79 -50.84
CA GLY A 658 4.87 4.70 -50.37
C GLY A 658 5.30 5.53 -49.16
N ILE A 659 6.00 4.90 -48.21
CA ILE A 659 6.56 5.58 -47.04
C ILE A 659 7.64 6.60 -47.47
N ALA A 660 8.53 6.21 -48.39
CA ALA A 660 9.53 7.12 -48.94
C ALA A 660 8.89 8.35 -49.59
N LEU A 661 7.83 8.18 -50.39
CA LEU A 661 7.11 9.29 -51.04
C LEU A 661 6.50 10.29 -50.04
N VAL A 662 5.86 9.77 -48.98
CA VAL A 662 5.28 10.61 -47.92
C VAL A 662 6.37 11.38 -47.19
N LEU A 663 7.45 10.70 -46.80
CA LEU A 663 8.56 11.34 -46.13
C LEU A 663 9.21 12.40 -47.05
N THR A 664 9.40 12.12 -48.34
CA THR A 664 9.92 13.11 -49.31
C THR A 664 9.02 14.34 -49.38
N SER A 665 7.70 14.16 -49.35
CA SER A 665 6.74 15.27 -49.35
C SER A 665 6.76 16.08 -48.04
N CYS A 666 6.97 15.44 -46.89
CA CYS A 666 7.11 16.11 -45.60
C CYS A 666 8.37 16.98 -45.51
N PHE A 667 9.46 16.56 -46.16
CA PHE A 667 10.75 17.27 -46.13
C PHE A 667 10.99 18.18 -47.35
N ALA A 668 10.10 18.13 -48.36
CA ALA A 668 10.16 18.99 -49.54
C ALA A 668 10.23 20.51 -49.24
N PRO A 669 9.53 21.05 -48.21
CA PRO A 669 9.60 22.48 -47.88
C PRO A 669 10.96 22.96 -47.35
N TYR A 670 11.83 22.05 -46.90
CA TYR A 670 13.14 22.40 -46.36
C TYR A 670 14.18 22.56 -47.49
N PRO A 671 15.08 23.54 -47.42
CA PRO A 671 16.20 23.66 -48.34
C PRO A 671 17.16 22.46 -48.18
N VAL A 672 17.78 22.01 -49.29
CA VAL A 672 18.58 20.77 -49.37
C VAL A 672 19.62 20.65 -48.27
N ALA A 673 20.33 21.75 -47.95
CA ALA A 673 21.35 21.80 -46.91
C ALA A 673 20.83 21.56 -45.47
N GLN A 674 19.53 21.75 -45.22
CA GLN A 674 18.92 21.57 -43.89
C GLN A 674 18.21 20.21 -43.73
N ARG A 675 17.85 19.53 -44.84
CA ARG A 675 17.08 18.27 -44.81
C ARG A 675 17.76 17.15 -44.03
N VAL A 676 19.08 17.02 -44.13
CA VAL A 676 19.85 15.98 -43.39
C VAL A 676 19.81 16.21 -41.89
N ARG A 677 19.85 17.47 -41.45
CA ARG A 677 19.82 17.85 -40.02
C ARG A 677 18.47 17.52 -39.40
N GLU A 678 17.39 17.86 -40.09
CA GLU A 678 16.01 17.60 -39.63
C GLU A 678 15.64 16.10 -39.68
N LEU A 679 16.35 15.31 -40.50
CA LEU A 679 16.15 13.86 -40.58
C LEU A 679 16.83 13.11 -39.42
N GLN A 680 17.88 13.68 -38.82
CA GLN A 680 18.71 13.04 -37.81
C GLN A 680 17.97 12.54 -36.55
N PRO A 681 16.97 13.25 -36.01
CA PRO A 681 16.15 12.76 -34.89
C PRO A 681 15.28 11.54 -35.26
N LEU A 682 14.85 11.45 -36.53
CA LEU A 682 14.09 10.28 -37.00
C LEU A 682 15.01 9.08 -37.21
N LEU A 683 16.22 9.29 -37.76
CA LEU A 683 17.19 8.22 -37.91
C LEU A 683 17.61 7.62 -36.57
N SER A 684 17.85 8.45 -35.55
CA SER A 684 18.19 7.97 -34.20
C SER A 684 17.04 7.21 -33.54
N LYS A 685 15.80 7.72 -33.65
CA LYS A 685 14.61 7.06 -33.11
C LYS A 685 14.36 5.66 -33.70
N TRP A 686 14.72 5.45 -34.96
CA TRP A 686 14.53 4.18 -35.67
C TRP A 686 15.81 3.32 -35.75
N GLY A 687 16.89 3.74 -35.08
CA GLY A 687 18.15 3.00 -35.01
C GLY A 687 18.87 2.87 -36.36
N VAL A 688 18.69 3.84 -37.27
CA VAL A 688 19.34 3.84 -38.58
C VAL A 688 20.62 4.66 -38.50
N GLY A 689 21.77 4.02 -38.70
CA GLY A 689 23.08 4.68 -38.70
C GLY A 689 23.28 5.59 -39.92
N ALA A 690 23.81 6.80 -39.69
CA ALA A 690 24.17 7.75 -40.75
C ALA A 690 25.70 7.74 -40.97
N PRO A 691 26.21 7.14 -42.08
CA PRO A 691 27.64 7.10 -42.36
C PRO A 691 28.18 8.50 -42.73
N PRO A 692 29.44 8.84 -42.45
CA PRO A 692 30.00 10.15 -42.79
C PRO A 692 29.94 10.42 -44.31
N ARG A 693 29.46 11.61 -44.70
CA ARG A 693 29.31 11.99 -46.12
C ARG A 693 30.69 12.12 -46.80
N SER A 694 30.94 11.34 -47.85
CA SER A 694 32.11 11.52 -48.72
C SER A 694 31.93 12.74 -49.62
N ARG A 695 33.01 13.47 -49.93
CA ARG A 695 32.98 14.65 -50.83
C ARG A 695 32.51 14.36 -52.26
N ALA A 696 32.48 13.09 -52.68
CA ALA A 696 32.07 12.66 -54.02
C ALA A 696 30.55 12.49 -54.21
N VAL A 697 29.73 12.59 -53.15
CA VAL A 697 28.28 12.35 -53.21
C VAL A 697 27.54 13.67 -52.95
N SER A 698 26.57 14.00 -53.81
CA SER A 698 25.76 15.22 -53.66
C SER A 698 24.93 15.18 -52.37
N GLU A 699 24.57 16.35 -51.82
CA GLU A 699 23.74 16.39 -50.61
C GLU A 699 22.34 15.81 -50.84
N GLU A 700 21.82 15.92 -52.06
CA GLU A 700 20.54 15.36 -52.48
C GLU A 700 20.59 13.82 -52.51
N ASP A 701 21.64 13.24 -53.10
CA ASP A 701 21.79 11.77 -53.20
C ASP A 701 22.07 11.14 -51.83
N TYR A 702 22.88 11.81 -51.00
CA TYR A 702 23.16 11.37 -49.63
C TYR A 702 21.88 11.40 -48.77
N TRP A 703 21.07 12.46 -48.89
CA TRP A 703 19.78 12.54 -48.20
C TRP A 703 18.80 11.48 -48.69
N GLN A 704 18.67 11.30 -50.01
CA GLN A 704 17.76 10.30 -50.60
C GLN A 704 18.13 8.87 -50.17
N GLY A 705 19.43 8.55 -50.08
CA GLY A 705 19.92 7.27 -49.56
C GLY A 705 19.56 7.01 -48.10
N LEU A 706 19.65 8.03 -47.24
CA LEU A 706 19.23 7.92 -45.83
C LEU A 706 17.71 7.74 -45.70
N MET A 707 16.94 8.43 -46.52
CA MET A 707 15.48 8.34 -46.57
C MET A 707 15.00 6.96 -46.98
N ASN A 708 15.62 6.36 -48.00
CA ASN A 708 15.29 5.01 -48.46
C ASN A 708 15.57 3.96 -47.37
N ARG A 709 16.70 4.09 -46.65
CA ARG A 709 17.02 3.21 -45.51
C ARG A 709 16.01 3.36 -44.36
N LEU A 710 15.61 4.59 -44.05
CA LEU A 710 14.59 4.84 -43.03
C LEU A 710 13.24 4.25 -43.45
N ALA A 711 12.82 4.42 -44.70
CA ALA A 711 11.57 3.87 -45.22
C ALA A 711 11.56 2.32 -45.20
N LEU A 712 12.68 1.67 -45.53
CA LEU A 712 12.83 0.21 -45.39
C LEU A 712 12.73 -0.24 -43.93
N ARG A 713 13.34 0.49 -42.99
CA ARG A 713 13.28 0.15 -41.57
C ARG A 713 11.88 0.31 -41.00
N ILE A 714 11.15 1.36 -41.40
CA ILE A 714 9.75 1.56 -41.00
C ILE A 714 8.86 0.46 -41.59
N ALA A 715 9.03 0.12 -42.87
CA ALA A 715 8.25 -0.91 -43.54
C ALA A 715 8.48 -2.32 -42.95
N THR A 716 9.72 -2.66 -42.60
CA THR A 716 10.04 -3.96 -41.99
C THR A 716 9.46 -4.09 -40.59
N VAL A 717 9.53 -3.03 -39.77
CA VAL A 717 8.94 -3.02 -38.42
C VAL A 717 7.41 -3.05 -38.48
N SER A 718 6.79 -2.31 -39.42
CA SER A 718 5.32 -2.32 -39.55
C SER A 718 4.79 -3.69 -39.99
N GLN A 719 5.47 -4.36 -40.93
CA GLN A 719 5.14 -5.72 -41.36
C GLN A 719 5.37 -6.76 -40.25
N ALA A 720 6.46 -6.64 -39.48
CA ALA A 720 6.70 -7.52 -38.33
C ALA A 720 5.61 -7.36 -37.24
N ARG A 721 5.14 -6.12 -37.02
CA ARG A 721 4.05 -5.83 -36.07
C ARG A 721 2.69 -6.36 -36.54
N GLN A 722 2.42 -6.31 -37.84
CA GLN A 722 1.21 -6.92 -38.43
C GLN A 722 1.24 -8.46 -38.31
N ARG A 723 2.40 -9.10 -38.46
CA ARG A 723 2.55 -10.55 -38.25
C ARG A 723 2.32 -10.96 -36.80
N MET A 724 2.75 -10.16 -35.82
CA MET A 724 2.43 -10.42 -34.40
C MET A 724 0.98 -10.12 -34.03
N GLY A 725 0.31 -9.19 -34.72
CA GLY A 725 -1.10 -8.87 -34.49
C GLY A 725 -2.09 -9.91 -35.04
N ASN A 726 -1.67 -10.75 -35.98
CA ASN A 726 -2.53 -11.75 -36.65
C ASN A 726 -2.31 -13.19 -36.13
N GLY A 727 -1.55 -13.38 -35.05
CA GLY A 727 -1.28 -14.68 -34.41
C GLY A 727 -2.36 -15.17 -33.44
N GLY A 728 -3.55 -14.56 -33.46
CA GLY A 728 -4.64 -14.82 -32.53
C GLY A 728 -5.96 -15.22 -33.19
N ALA A 729 -5.92 -15.95 -34.31
CA ALA A 729 -6.99 -16.81 -34.83
C ALA A 729 -6.56 -17.35 -36.19
N VAL A 730 -6.66 -18.67 -36.39
CA VAL A 730 -7.34 -19.32 -37.53
C VAL A 730 -6.94 -20.80 -37.57
N VAL A 731 -7.99 -21.63 -37.46
CA VAL A 731 -8.05 -23.05 -37.76
C VAL A 731 -7.89 -23.26 -39.27
N ALA A 732 -7.26 -24.37 -39.65
CA ALA A 732 -6.99 -24.81 -41.01
C ALA A 732 -8.17 -24.72 -41.99
N GLY A 733 -7.88 -24.40 -43.25
CA GLY A 733 -8.78 -24.63 -44.38
C GLY A 733 -8.48 -23.77 -45.63
N ASP A 734 -7.78 -24.39 -46.58
CA ASP A 734 -7.88 -24.25 -48.04
C ASP A 734 -7.56 -22.92 -48.77
N MET A 735 -6.59 -23.04 -49.69
CA MET A 735 -6.37 -22.21 -50.88
C MET A 735 -7.40 -22.57 -51.97
N PRO A 736 -7.86 -21.61 -52.80
CA PRO A 736 -7.15 -21.41 -54.08
C PRO A 736 -7.10 -19.96 -54.61
N ASP A 737 -5.92 -19.60 -55.11
CA ASP A 737 -5.56 -19.10 -56.45
C ASP A 737 -6.27 -17.93 -57.20
N VAL A 738 -5.39 -17.13 -57.83
CA VAL A 738 -5.53 -16.23 -59.01
C VAL A 738 -6.36 -14.94 -58.94
N GLY A 739 -5.74 -13.83 -59.37
CA GLY A 739 -6.40 -12.88 -60.28
C GLY A 739 -6.19 -11.39 -60.04
N ALA A 740 -5.50 -10.75 -60.98
CA ALA A 740 -5.16 -9.33 -61.02
C ALA A 740 -6.35 -8.37 -61.24
N GLY A 741 -6.14 -7.10 -60.84
CA GLY A 741 -6.57 -5.96 -61.65
C GLY A 741 -7.52 -4.96 -61.00
N GLY A 742 -7.17 -3.68 -61.14
CA GLY A 742 -8.16 -2.65 -61.47
C GLY A 742 -8.63 -1.75 -60.33
N ALA A 743 -8.08 -0.54 -60.31
CA ALA A 743 -8.66 0.61 -59.63
C ALA A 743 -10.10 0.91 -60.11
N LEU A 744 -10.95 1.42 -59.21
CA LEU A 744 -11.61 2.73 -59.31
C LEU A 744 -12.74 2.88 -58.28
N ASN A 745 -12.82 4.09 -57.71
CA ASN A 745 -13.95 4.64 -56.97
C ASN A 745 -15.30 4.41 -57.67
N PRO A 746 -16.38 4.33 -56.87
CA PRO A 746 -17.52 5.21 -57.17
C PRO A 746 -18.18 5.80 -55.91
N LEU A 747 -18.34 7.12 -55.94
CA LEU A 747 -19.48 7.81 -55.31
C LEU A 747 -20.65 7.81 -56.30
N VAL A 748 -21.87 7.92 -55.76
CA VAL A 748 -23.17 8.19 -56.43
C VAL A 748 -23.81 6.93 -57.04
N GLY A 749 -25.07 6.57 -56.78
CA GLY A 749 -26.15 7.19 -56.02
C GLY A 749 -27.51 6.78 -56.62
N GLY A 750 -28.52 6.62 -55.77
CA GLY A 750 -29.94 6.45 -56.12
C GLY A 750 -30.56 5.17 -55.56
N GLY A 751 -31.62 5.16 -54.74
CA GLY A 751 -32.44 6.24 -54.19
C GLY A 751 -33.91 5.83 -54.06
N GLY A 752 -34.47 5.95 -52.84
CA GLY A 752 -35.91 6.15 -52.54
C GLY A 752 -36.75 4.93 -52.13
N CYS A 753 -37.70 4.98 -51.18
CA CYS A 753 -38.37 6.03 -50.36
C CYS A 753 -38.88 5.31 -49.07
N GLY A 754 -39.25 5.88 -47.92
CA GLY A 754 -39.68 7.20 -47.41
C GLY A 754 -40.60 6.86 -46.21
N ALA A 755 -40.47 7.40 -44.99
CA ALA A 755 -41.08 8.63 -44.45
C ALA A 755 -40.95 8.54 -42.91
N GLY A 756 -40.83 9.58 -42.06
CA GLY A 756 -40.68 11.05 -42.11
C GLY A 756 -40.04 11.49 -40.77
N GLY A 757 -39.31 12.59 -40.57
CA GLY A 757 -39.51 14.00 -40.95
C GLY A 757 -40.12 14.77 -39.75
N ALA A 758 -39.60 15.88 -39.20
CA ALA A 758 -38.44 16.73 -39.46
C ALA A 758 -38.19 17.72 -38.27
N ALA A 759 -36.90 17.92 -37.92
CA ALA A 759 -36.10 19.15 -37.66
C ALA A 759 -36.65 20.38 -36.86
N PRO A 760 -35.81 21.30 -36.30
CA PRO A 760 -34.59 21.87 -36.94
C PRO A 760 -33.32 22.07 -36.06
N ARG A 761 -32.17 22.30 -36.74
CA ARG A 761 -30.91 22.91 -36.23
C ARG A 761 -30.86 24.41 -36.61
N PRO A 762 -29.96 25.26 -36.04
CA PRO A 762 -28.65 25.52 -36.69
C PRO A 762 -27.45 25.87 -35.76
N SER A 763 -26.25 25.54 -36.28
CA SER A 763 -24.96 26.28 -36.42
C SER A 763 -24.47 27.38 -35.46
N GLY A 764 -23.14 27.41 -35.22
CA GLY A 764 -22.39 28.64 -34.83
C GLY A 764 -20.97 28.38 -34.31
N MET A 765 -19.97 29.08 -34.83
CA MET A 765 -18.52 28.81 -34.79
C MET A 765 -17.76 30.05 -34.29
N THR A 766 -16.74 29.95 -33.42
CA THR A 766 -15.59 30.92 -33.32
C THR A 766 -14.52 30.51 -32.28
N ALA A 767 -13.23 30.66 -32.63
CA ALA A 767 -12.03 30.73 -31.77
C ALA A 767 -11.70 32.22 -31.44
N PRO A 768 -10.54 32.70 -30.90
CA PRO A 768 -9.27 32.13 -30.33
C PRO A 768 -8.84 32.92 -29.01
N PRO A 769 -7.55 33.19 -28.59
CA PRO A 769 -6.19 32.79 -29.04
C PRO A 769 -5.12 32.44 -27.94
N ARG A 770 -3.89 32.22 -28.45
CA ARG A 770 -2.54 31.98 -27.87
C ARG A 770 -1.84 33.24 -27.32
N SER A 771 -0.77 33.05 -26.52
CA SER A 771 0.49 33.85 -26.51
C SER A 771 1.57 33.06 -25.73
N GLU A 772 2.63 32.55 -26.36
CA GLU A 772 3.96 33.15 -26.64
C GLU A 772 5.07 32.53 -25.75
N GLU A 773 6.12 32.10 -26.45
CA GLU A 773 7.41 31.53 -26.04
C GLU A 773 8.33 32.62 -25.38
N PRO A 774 9.54 32.35 -24.81
CA PRO A 774 10.58 31.53 -25.44
C PRO A 774 11.56 30.71 -24.56
N SER A 775 12.25 29.85 -25.29
CA SER A 775 13.47 29.07 -25.03
C SER A 775 14.65 29.82 -24.39
N ALA A 776 15.45 29.10 -23.57
CA ALA A 776 16.89 28.91 -23.79
C ALA A 776 17.53 27.91 -22.79
N MET A 777 18.26 26.94 -23.34
CA MET A 777 19.26 26.08 -22.68
C MET A 777 20.44 26.90 -22.13
N ARG A 778 21.10 26.44 -21.06
CA ARG A 778 22.42 25.76 -21.12
C ARG A 778 23.09 25.54 -19.76
N GLU A 779 23.63 24.34 -19.66
CA GLU A 779 24.92 23.95 -19.07
C GLU A 779 25.15 23.93 -17.55
N SER A 780 25.19 22.69 -17.07
CA SER A 780 26.06 22.17 -16.03
C SER A 780 27.54 22.58 -16.19
N ARG A 781 28.23 22.81 -15.06
CA ARG A 781 29.32 21.98 -14.51
C ARG A 781 30.11 22.78 -13.46
N LEU A 782 30.38 22.15 -12.32
CA LEU A 782 31.73 21.88 -11.77
C LEU A 782 31.69 21.82 -10.23
N PHE A 783 31.87 20.59 -9.72
CA PHE A 783 32.43 20.34 -8.39
C PHE A 783 33.92 20.72 -8.38
N ARG A 784 34.38 21.35 -7.29
CA ARG A 784 35.79 21.35 -6.90
C ARG A 784 35.93 21.10 -5.40
N ARG A 785 36.94 20.28 -5.07
CA ARG A 785 37.37 19.78 -3.76
C ARG A 785 37.89 20.87 -2.81
N ALA A 786 37.89 20.49 -1.52
CA ALA A 786 38.28 21.17 -0.26
C ALA A 786 39.67 21.83 -0.19
N PRO A 787 40.02 22.50 0.95
CA PRO A 787 40.77 21.77 2.00
C PRO A 787 40.49 22.16 3.48
N LEU A 788 41.18 21.44 4.37
CA LEU A 788 41.21 21.45 5.84
C LEU A 788 41.34 22.81 6.55
N GLY A 789 40.88 22.86 7.82
CA GLY A 789 41.55 23.65 8.86
C GLY A 789 40.78 23.96 10.15
N VAL A 790 41.21 23.34 11.26
CA VAL A 790 41.40 23.94 12.61
C VAL A 790 40.20 24.04 13.60
N LEU A 791 40.29 23.24 14.68
CA LEU A 791 39.66 23.36 16.03
C LEU A 791 40.17 24.64 16.77
N PRO A 792 39.62 25.16 17.91
CA PRO A 792 38.93 24.43 19.00
C PRO A 792 37.81 25.18 19.80
N ALA A 793 37.26 24.41 20.75
CA ALA A 793 36.50 24.73 21.97
C ALA A 793 36.40 26.18 22.50
N SER A 794 35.23 26.56 23.04
CA SER A 794 35.02 26.68 24.51
C SER A 794 33.67 27.33 24.90
N ARG A 795 33.18 26.90 26.08
CA ARG A 795 32.37 27.62 27.09
C ARG A 795 30.92 28.03 26.80
N ALA A 796 30.01 27.36 27.52
CA ALA A 796 28.77 27.92 28.07
C ALA A 796 29.06 29.01 29.13
N PRO A 797 28.08 29.66 29.82
CA PRO A 797 26.62 29.72 29.62
C PRO A 797 26.07 31.18 29.61
N ALA A 798 24.87 31.43 29.11
CA ALA A 798 24.07 32.58 29.57
C ALA A 798 22.58 32.44 29.22
N SER A 799 21.78 32.69 30.25
CA SER A 799 20.33 32.87 30.26
C SER A 799 19.83 33.93 29.28
N LYS A 800 18.67 33.69 28.66
CA LYS A 800 17.56 34.66 28.63
C LYS A 800 16.26 34.00 28.17
N LYS A 801 15.19 34.37 28.87
CA LYS A 801 13.80 34.23 28.49
C LYS A 801 13.60 34.76 27.07
N GLU A 802 12.83 34.05 26.25
CA GLU A 802 11.75 34.64 25.48
C GLU A 802 10.83 33.55 24.92
N SER A 803 9.54 33.86 25.00
CA SER A 803 8.42 33.21 24.35
C SER A 803 8.62 33.10 22.84
N CYS A 804 8.24 31.97 22.25
CA CYS A 804 7.47 32.00 21.01
C CYS A 804 6.78 30.66 20.74
N SER A 805 5.58 30.82 20.21
CA SER A 805 4.68 29.89 19.56
C SER A 805 5.33 28.78 18.72
N ALA A 806 4.74 27.59 18.80
CA ALA A 806 4.70 26.63 17.69
C ALA A 806 3.41 25.81 17.78
N SER A 807 2.46 26.19 16.93
CA SER A 807 1.25 25.45 16.56
C SER A 807 1.61 24.03 16.10
N THR A 808 1.04 23.02 16.76
CA THR A 808 1.07 21.64 16.27
C THR A 808 -0.18 21.38 15.44
N ILE A 809 0.07 20.93 14.22
CA ILE A 809 -0.88 20.53 13.18
C ILE A 809 -1.75 19.38 13.71
N GLY A 810 -3.04 19.67 13.90
CA GLY A 810 -4.09 18.69 14.16
C GLY A 810 -4.98 18.55 12.93
N TRP A 811 -5.09 17.33 12.43
CA TRP A 811 -5.87 16.95 11.26
C TRP A 811 -7.35 17.26 11.47
N ARG A 812 -7.95 18.01 10.54
CA ARG A 812 -9.39 18.24 10.46
C ARG A 812 -10.01 17.09 9.66
N ASP A 813 -10.97 16.41 10.26
CA ASP A 813 -11.98 15.67 9.51
C ASP A 813 -13.09 16.65 9.13
N ASP A 814 -13.15 16.97 7.83
CA ASP A 814 -14.22 17.75 7.23
C ASP A 814 -15.51 16.93 7.19
N VAL A 815 -16.48 17.28 8.03
CA VAL A 815 -17.90 16.97 7.79
C VAL A 815 -18.61 18.31 7.56
N MET A 816 -18.79 18.64 6.29
CA MET A 816 -19.53 19.82 5.84
C MET A 816 -20.99 19.76 6.29
N PRO A 817 -21.56 20.84 6.87
CA PRO A 817 -22.99 20.97 7.06
C PRO A 817 -23.65 21.33 5.73
N PHE A 818 -24.50 20.43 5.21
CA PHE A 818 -25.35 20.75 4.07
C PHE A 818 -26.49 21.68 4.54
N THR A 819 -26.39 22.96 4.17
CA THR A 819 -27.52 23.89 4.13
C THR A 819 -28.23 23.77 2.77
N GLY A 820 -29.50 23.43 2.78
CA GLY A 820 -30.39 23.49 1.62
C GLY A 820 -31.86 23.48 2.07
N PRO A 821 -32.70 24.42 1.62
CA PRO A 821 -34.04 24.59 2.16
C PRO A 821 -34.99 23.55 1.57
N ALA A 822 -35.73 22.83 2.41
CA ALA A 822 -36.78 21.93 1.93
C ALA A 822 -38.07 22.08 2.74
N SER A 823 -39.13 22.24 1.96
CA SER A 823 -40.51 22.47 2.26
C SER A 823 -41.19 21.43 3.15
N ARG A 824 -42.24 21.90 3.84
CA ARG A 824 -43.31 21.12 4.47
C ARG A 824 -43.69 19.85 3.67
N ARG A 825 -43.73 18.71 4.36
CA ARG A 825 -44.81 17.72 4.26
C ARG A 825 -44.85 16.83 5.51
N ALA A 826 -46.00 16.84 6.17
CA ALA A 826 -46.38 15.92 7.24
C ALA A 826 -47.05 14.69 6.61
N SER A 827 -46.47 13.51 6.84
CA SER A 827 -46.99 12.15 6.55
C SER A 827 -45.80 11.21 6.86
N GLU A 828 -45.79 10.23 7.75
CA GLU A 828 -46.81 9.29 8.22
C GLU A 828 -46.37 8.79 9.62
N GLU A 829 -47.20 8.95 10.64
CA GLU A 829 -47.18 8.09 11.84
C GLU A 829 -48.63 7.71 12.12
N ARG A 830 -49.07 6.61 11.50
CA ARG A 830 -50.33 5.93 11.83
C ARG A 830 -50.03 4.47 12.13
N ASN A 831 -50.57 4.05 13.26
CA ASN A 831 -50.80 2.68 13.73
C ASN A 831 -49.73 2.07 14.63
N ALA A 832 -49.87 2.34 15.93
CA ALA A 832 -49.76 1.31 16.95
C ALA A 832 -50.79 1.64 18.06
N ARG A 833 -51.97 1.00 18.00
CA ARG A 833 -52.94 0.95 19.11
C ARG A 833 -53.05 -0.51 19.54
N ARG A 834 -52.58 -0.83 20.75
CA ARG A 834 -53.23 -1.69 21.77
C ARG A 834 -52.29 -1.96 22.96
N ALA A 835 -52.63 -1.33 24.08
CA ALA A 835 -52.64 -1.81 25.47
C ALA A 835 -51.41 -2.50 26.11
N SER A 836 -50.84 -1.83 27.11
CA SER A 836 -50.54 -2.39 28.45
C SER A 836 -50.54 -1.23 29.48
N GLY A 837 -50.72 -1.53 30.77
CA GLY A 837 -51.23 -0.62 31.81
C GLY A 837 -50.41 0.65 32.04
N SER A 838 -51.04 1.81 31.77
CA SER A 838 -50.50 3.14 32.04
C SER A 838 -50.29 3.37 33.55
N MET A 839 -49.03 3.33 33.99
CA MET A 839 -48.60 4.22 35.07
C MET A 839 -48.43 5.62 34.47
N SER A 840 -49.18 6.57 35.03
CA SER A 840 -49.41 7.95 34.60
C SER A 840 -48.25 8.64 33.85
N ASP A 841 -48.48 9.03 32.59
CA ASP A 841 -47.66 9.96 31.80
C ASP A 841 -47.77 11.39 32.39
N GLU A 842 -47.28 11.59 33.60
CA GLU A 842 -47.36 12.87 34.31
C GLU A 842 -46.05 13.65 34.17
N VAL A 843 -46.03 14.60 33.23
CA VAL A 843 -44.96 15.62 33.12
C VAL A 843 -45.18 16.65 34.21
N ILE A 844 -44.13 17.06 34.92
CA ILE A 844 -44.25 18.06 35.98
C ILE A 844 -43.56 19.35 35.59
N VAL A 845 -44.34 20.40 35.71
CA VAL A 845 -44.02 21.77 35.37
C VAL A 845 -43.93 22.54 36.67
N VAL A 846 -42.73 22.96 37.06
CA VAL A 846 -42.53 23.73 38.28
C VAL A 846 -42.66 25.21 37.95
N ARG A 847 -43.63 25.87 38.59
CA ARG A 847 -43.83 27.33 38.52
C ARG A 847 -43.30 27.93 39.82
N MET A 848 -42.41 28.92 39.79
CA MET A 848 -42.09 29.70 40.99
C MET A 848 -43.17 30.76 41.22
N PRO A 849 -43.63 31.02 42.46
CA PRO A 849 -44.51 32.14 42.75
C PRO A 849 -43.76 33.44 42.45
N ARG A 850 -44.25 34.20 41.47
CA ARG A 850 -43.86 35.61 41.32
C ARG A 850 -44.36 36.36 42.54
N GLY A 851 -43.49 37.15 43.18
CA GLY A 851 -43.94 38.19 44.10
C GLY A 851 -45.08 38.99 43.45
N LEU A 852 -46.16 39.21 44.20
CA LEU A 852 -47.37 39.88 43.73
C LEU A 852 -47.04 41.15 42.93
N GLY A 853 -47.41 41.18 41.64
CA GLY A 853 -47.43 42.40 40.84
C GLY A 853 -46.83 42.28 39.44
N TRP A 854 -47.53 41.62 38.51
CA TRP A 854 -47.78 42.11 37.14
C TRP A 854 -48.32 40.98 36.23
N PRO A 855 -49.51 41.13 35.62
CA PRO A 855 -49.95 40.28 34.53
C PRO A 855 -49.17 40.62 33.24
N ARG A 856 -48.78 39.62 32.44
CA ARG A 856 -48.32 39.85 31.06
C ARG A 856 -49.53 40.27 30.22
N HIS A 857 -49.55 41.52 29.74
CA HIS A 857 -50.30 41.85 28.52
C HIS A 857 -49.53 41.35 27.30
N PRO A 858 -50.21 40.84 26.26
CA PRO A 858 -49.56 40.33 25.06
C PRO A 858 -49.13 41.53 24.19
N ASN A 859 -47.85 41.89 24.22
CA ASN A 859 -47.35 42.92 23.31
C ASN A 859 -46.94 42.30 21.98
N MET A 860 -47.65 42.76 20.95
CA MET A 860 -47.26 42.73 19.55
C MET A 860 -45.90 43.39 19.34
N VAL A 861 -45.19 42.84 18.37
CA VAL A 861 -44.02 43.38 17.68
C VAL A 861 -44.30 44.80 17.18
N GLU A 862 -43.40 45.76 17.42
CA GLU A 862 -42.77 46.63 16.40
C GLU A 862 -41.75 47.66 16.98
N PRO A 863 -40.84 48.22 16.15
CA PRO A 863 -39.54 48.74 16.54
C PRO A 863 -39.52 50.27 16.72
N CYS A 864 -38.49 50.81 17.38
CA CYS A 864 -38.18 52.24 17.34
C CYS A 864 -36.69 52.50 17.17
N SER A 865 -36.36 53.01 15.99
CA SER A 865 -35.11 53.68 15.64
C SER A 865 -35.15 55.16 16.05
N GLY A 866 -34.02 55.65 16.58
CA GLY A 866 -33.43 56.94 16.16
C GLY A 866 -33.77 58.21 16.93
N HIS A 867 -32.74 58.81 17.53
CA HIS A 867 -32.36 60.25 17.57
C HIS A 867 -31.47 60.50 18.80
N ALA A 868 -30.52 61.42 18.86
CA ALA A 868 -29.78 62.27 17.93
C ALA A 868 -28.68 62.92 18.80
N GLY A 869 -27.59 63.37 18.18
CA GLY A 869 -26.39 63.85 18.86
C GLY A 869 -26.54 65.09 19.75
N GLY A 870 -25.54 65.28 20.59
CA GLY A 870 -25.26 66.51 21.32
C GLY A 870 -23.80 66.52 21.77
N GLU A 871 -22.98 67.33 21.09
CA GLU A 871 -21.61 67.68 21.46
C GLU A 871 -21.57 68.42 22.80
N ALA A 872 -20.53 68.18 23.60
CA ALA A 872 -19.82 69.21 24.35
C ALA A 872 -18.42 68.72 24.74
N SER A 873 -17.43 69.51 24.35
CA SER A 873 -15.99 69.36 24.55
C SER A 873 -15.55 69.65 25.99
N LEU A 874 -14.42 69.03 26.37
CA LEU A 874 -13.33 69.55 27.24
C LEU A 874 -13.70 70.24 28.57
N GLU A 875 -13.50 69.52 29.68
CA GLU A 875 -12.40 69.71 30.64
C GLU A 875 -12.24 68.47 31.54
#